data_AF-A0AAP2KQU1-F1
#
_entry.id   AF-A0AAP2KQU1-F1
#
_cell.length_a   1.000
_cell.length_b   1.000
_cell.length_c   1.000
_cell.angle_alpha   90.00
_cell.angle_beta   90.00
_cell.angle_gamma   90.00
#
_symmetry.space_group_name_H-M   'P 1'
#
loop_
_entity.id
_entity.type
_entity.pdbx_description
1 polymer ?
#
loop_
_entity_poly.entity_id
_entity_poly.type
_entity_poly.pdbx_seq_one_letter_code
_entity_poly.pdbx_strand_id
1 'polypeptide(L)'
;MAERNGRNVINPVLRFLKDATPKSVTGGGKSEDSIVGVRLEKQRKSLSNAIESIEIKEAVSRAGKSHLVVRMFEDSNAPSYTPADLFNEKVGCKIVAPSYDGYMVEAEVSSLNEIANKIRTSTSIKDKVDISRVESVKCFSSEDVLRGRDADSLWPGDEAEEPHFNIWLMPFNSSEARNLVANEIRELYGSEDISFGDEKYDIDFVKGYDSSGGIENTLSEYVDNGRASVSVKVKSKEAFGKIVSSGAVYRVERASPLKTNKVAPGAGEEPVPSDIDAEGLPTVVIVDGGHSAKSYKILETLKIPPLVPDHEADQKHGNQIASVVVHGHAWNNNLKLPELDCKFVAAQAITKVGVPSQPTLEQFVGYLDAVAKHSSEHSSVWNLSFNEEGPTPYADDVSLLGHKISNIARKYNILPIISIGNVSPSNADGKLCPPADCEAALTVSGRQAKDGVPDEPCNVSLRGPGPSGMQKPELSWFSELRVIGGVTETGTSYSAPLVSSLAAHTFQKLKNATPDLVKALLINRSEIERHDTSLGYGTPWNQEHLPWICSHDTVTLAWTSKLKAGFAHYWRDIPIPEDMLDENNKLSGEAIFTAILNPKKSEELGRHYFSTRLEVALQAETASGRIDNLIKKEPAKHLSNKEKEDLKWNPVRHQRSRLSTRIKPDTARVYARIYARDLYQYDMGSHHDLDEQEVAFVLTFKKEGAGDALFNSMVKDLGNDVEYSVEVDQNIEIDS
;
A
#
# COMPACT_ATOMS: atom_id res chain seq x y z
N MET A 1 3.63 49.37 30.94
CA MET A 1 4.26 48.23 30.23
C MET A 1 3.12 47.47 29.60
N ALA A 2 2.97 47.59 28.28
CA ALA A 2 1.78 47.16 27.56
C ALA A 2 1.68 45.63 27.50
N GLU A 3 0.54 45.11 27.92
CA GLU A 3 0.13 43.71 27.79
C GLU A 3 0.19 43.28 26.32
N ARG A 4 0.97 42.23 26.02
CA ARG A 4 0.84 41.47 24.77
C ARG A 4 -0.44 40.62 24.85
N ASN A 5 -1.60 41.23 24.65
CA ASN A 5 -2.83 40.54 24.25
C ASN A 5 -2.82 40.34 22.72
N GLY A 6 -1.85 39.58 22.20
CA GLY A 6 -1.83 39.13 20.81
C GLY A 6 -2.63 37.84 20.70
N ARG A 7 -3.88 37.93 20.27
CA ARG A 7 -4.72 36.77 19.94
C ARG A 7 -4.11 36.07 18.72
N ASN A 8 -3.84 34.77 18.81
CA ASN A 8 -3.26 33.99 17.72
C ASN A 8 -4.34 33.64 16.70
N VAL A 9 -4.32 34.32 15.56
CA VAL A 9 -5.09 33.99 14.37
C VAL A 9 -4.55 32.68 13.77
N ILE A 10 -5.43 31.73 13.45
CA ILE A 10 -5.06 30.40 12.90
C ILE A 10 -5.77 30.16 11.58
N ASN A 11 -5.02 29.70 10.56
CA ASN A 11 -5.55 29.31 9.25
C ASN A 11 -5.68 27.78 9.17
N PRO A 12 -6.85 27.18 9.47
CA PRO A 12 -7.00 25.73 9.38
C PRO A 12 -6.97 25.25 7.92
N VAL A 13 -6.69 23.96 7.70
CA VAL A 13 -6.95 23.34 6.38
C VAL A 13 -8.44 23.51 6.02
N LEU A 14 -8.75 23.81 4.76
CA LEU A 14 -10.12 23.96 4.27
C LEU A 14 -10.63 22.65 3.70
N ARG A 15 -11.86 22.29 4.04
CA ARG A 15 -12.57 21.20 3.40
C ARG A 15 -13.29 21.73 2.17
N PHE A 16 -13.01 21.15 1.01
CA PHE A 16 -13.65 21.53 -0.24
C PHE A 16 -14.95 20.74 -0.45
N LEU A 17 -16.05 21.43 -0.74
CA LEU A 17 -17.40 20.85 -0.71
C LEU A 17 -18.01 20.62 -2.10
N LYS A 18 -17.40 21.12 -3.19
CA LYS A 18 -17.95 20.90 -4.54
C LYS A 18 -17.81 19.45 -4.99
N ASP A 19 -18.87 18.95 -5.60
CA ASP A 19 -18.84 17.68 -6.31
C ASP A 19 -18.19 17.79 -7.69
N ALA A 20 -17.61 16.67 -8.14
CA ALA A 20 -17.07 16.58 -9.49
C ALA A 20 -18.19 16.48 -10.53
N THR A 21 -17.99 17.09 -11.70
CA THR A 21 -18.83 16.84 -12.87
C THR A 21 -18.24 15.68 -13.70
N PRO A 22 -18.92 14.54 -13.82
CA PRO A 22 -18.45 13.43 -14.65
C PRO A 22 -18.70 13.71 -16.15
N LYS A 23 -17.77 13.26 -16.99
CA LYS A 23 -17.87 13.30 -18.46
C LYS A 23 -17.47 11.95 -19.03
N SER A 24 -18.36 11.35 -19.83
CA SER A 24 -18.09 10.08 -20.51
C SER A 24 -16.88 10.19 -21.42
N VAL A 25 -16.06 9.14 -21.44
CA VAL A 25 -14.89 9.03 -22.31
C VAL A 25 -15.05 7.83 -23.24
N THR A 26 -14.85 8.04 -24.54
CA THR A 26 -14.79 6.95 -25.52
C THR A 26 -13.47 6.20 -25.36
N GLY A 27 -13.53 4.88 -25.15
CA GLY A 27 -12.35 4.03 -25.06
C GLY A 27 -11.63 3.86 -26.40
N GLY A 28 -10.30 3.81 -26.38
CA GLY A 28 -9.49 3.37 -27.52
C GLY A 28 -9.34 1.85 -27.49
N GLY A 29 -9.75 1.17 -28.56
CA GLY A 29 -9.59 -0.28 -28.73
C GLY A 29 -8.39 -0.65 -29.60
N LYS A 30 -8.07 -1.95 -29.67
CA LYS A 30 -7.06 -2.49 -30.58
C LYS A 30 -7.39 -2.13 -32.03
N SER A 31 -6.44 -1.51 -32.73
CA SER A 31 -6.55 -1.07 -34.12
C SER A 31 -5.42 -1.66 -34.97
N GLU A 32 -5.46 -1.43 -36.28
CA GLU A 32 -4.42 -1.88 -37.21
C GLU A 32 -3.03 -1.29 -36.84
N ASP A 33 -3.00 -0.03 -36.38
CA ASP A 33 -1.77 0.63 -35.90
C ASP A 33 -1.13 -0.04 -34.67
N SER A 34 -1.90 -0.88 -33.96
CA SER A 34 -1.41 -1.61 -32.79
C SER A 34 -0.62 -2.88 -33.15
N ILE A 35 -0.70 -3.33 -34.41
CA ILE A 35 -0.07 -4.57 -34.89
C ILE A 35 1.44 -4.37 -35.08
N VAL A 36 2.25 -5.25 -34.49
CA VAL A 36 3.70 -5.26 -34.71
C VAL A 36 4.02 -6.12 -35.92
N GLY A 37 3.93 -5.53 -37.12
CA GLY A 37 4.04 -6.25 -38.40
C GLY A 37 5.31 -7.11 -38.53
N VAL A 38 6.46 -6.62 -38.03
CA VAL A 38 7.74 -7.36 -38.07
C VAL A 38 7.76 -8.65 -37.24
N ARG A 39 6.82 -8.81 -36.29
CA ARG A 39 6.73 -10.00 -35.41
C ARG A 39 5.64 -10.98 -35.84
N LEU A 40 4.60 -10.51 -36.53
CA LEU A 40 3.35 -11.25 -36.70
C LEU A 40 3.56 -12.66 -37.29
N GLU A 41 4.16 -12.80 -38.47
CA GLU A 41 4.31 -14.10 -39.13
C GLU A 41 5.26 -15.05 -38.38
N LYS A 42 6.31 -14.50 -37.76
CA LYS A 42 7.20 -15.27 -36.89
C LYS A 42 6.43 -15.82 -35.69
N GLN A 43 5.58 -15.00 -35.07
CA GLN A 43 4.80 -15.42 -33.91
C GLN A 43 3.67 -16.38 -34.26
N ARG A 44 3.02 -16.27 -35.42
CA ARG A 44 2.07 -17.29 -35.88
C ARG A 44 2.68 -18.69 -35.86
N LYS A 45 3.88 -18.82 -36.43
CA LYS A 45 4.58 -20.11 -36.47
C LYS A 45 5.05 -20.53 -35.08
N SER A 46 5.67 -19.63 -34.33
CA SER A 46 6.24 -19.94 -33.00
C SER A 46 5.16 -20.36 -32.00
N LEU A 47 4.10 -19.56 -31.85
CA LEU A 47 3.07 -19.78 -30.83
C LEU A 47 2.19 -21.00 -31.16
N SER A 48 1.83 -21.19 -32.43
CA SER A 48 1.01 -22.34 -32.82
C SER A 48 1.76 -23.67 -32.67
N ASN A 49 3.06 -23.71 -33.02
CA ASN A 49 3.90 -24.87 -32.76
C ASN A 49 4.09 -25.13 -31.25
N ALA A 50 4.28 -24.06 -30.46
CA ALA A 50 4.42 -24.19 -29.02
C ALA A 50 3.18 -24.84 -28.40
N ILE A 51 1.97 -24.39 -28.78
CA ILE A 51 0.71 -24.95 -28.27
C ILE A 51 0.51 -26.41 -28.71
N GLU A 52 0.83 -26.77 -29.96
CA GLU A 52 0.75 -28.16 -30.41
C GLU A 52 1.72 -29.10 -29.70
N SER A 53 2.84 -28.58 -29.19
CA SER A 53 3.83 -29.35 -28.45
C SER A 53 3.51 -29.50 -26.96
N ILE A 54 2.41 -28.92 -26.47
CA ILE A 54 2.02 -29.00 -25.05
C ILE A 54 1.44 -30.37 -24.75
N GLU A 55 2.11 -31.12 -23.87
CA GLU A 55 1.61 -32.34 -23.27
C GLU A 55 1.18 -32.07 -21.82
N ILE A 56 -0.13 -32.13 -21.53
CA ILE A 56 -0.67 -31.95 -20.19
C ILE A 56 -0.85 -33.32 -19.56
N LYS A 57 -0.11 -33.60 -18.48
CA LYS A 57 -0.27 -34.81 -17.67
C LYS A 57 -1.60 -34.78 -16.91
N GLU A 58 -2.23 -35.94 -16.73
CA GLU A 58 -3.48 -36.05 -15.95
C GLU A 58 -3.36 -35.47 -14.54
N ALA A 59 -2.23 -35.68 -13.86
CA ALA A 59 -2.00 -35.18 -12.49
C ALA A 59 -2.06 -33.65 -12.35
N VAL A 60 -1.85 -32.91 -13.44
CA VAL A 60 -1.88 -31.43 -13.46
C VAL A 60 -3.22 -30.92 -14.00
N SER A 61 -3.98 -31.76 -14.70
CA SER A 61 -5.30 -31.42 -15.23
C SER A 61 -6.37 -31.53 -14.15
N ARG A 62 -7.28 -30.57 -14.06
CA ARG A 62 -8.43 -30.57 -13.15
C ARG A 62 -9.72 -30.39 -13.93
N ALA A 63 -10.60 -31.40 -13.88
CA ALA A 63 -11.84 -31.42 -14.65
C ALA A 63 -11.62 -31.15 -16.16
N GLY A 64 -10.57 -31.73 -16.76
CA GLY A 64 -10.24 -31.56 -18.18
C GLY A 64 -9.62 -30.21 -18.55
N LYS A 65 -9.17 -29.43 -17.56
CA LYS A 65 -8.58 -28.10 -17.73
C LYS A 65 -7.18 -28.00 -17.14
N SER A 66 -6.37 -27.12 -17.70
CA SER A 66 -5.02 -26.80 -17.20
C SER A 66 -4.69 -25.33 -17.44
N HIS A 67 -3.52 -24.88 -16.97
CA HIS A 67 -3.08 -23.50 -17.11
C HIS A 67 -1.92 -23.36 -18.09
N LEU A 68 -2.04 -22.35 -18.97
CA LEU A 68 -0.99 -21.88 -19.86
C LEU A 68 -0.36 -20.60 -19.29
N VAL A 69 0.96 -20.49 -19.38
CA VAL A 69 1.70 -19.26 -19.13
C VAL A 69 1.95 -18.58 -20.47
N VAL A 70 1.33 -17.41 -20.66
CA VAL A 70 1.43 -16.58 -21.86
C VAL A 70 2.32 -15.38 -21.53
N ARG A 71 3.55 -15.34 -22.03
CA ARG A 71 4.48 -14.22 -21.83
C ARG A 71 4.32 -13.18 -22.93
N MET A 72 4.37 -11.91 -22.57
CA MET A 72 4.29 -10.75 -23.45
C MET A 72 5.69 -10.19 -23.70
N PHE A 73 5.88 -9.54 -24.85
CA PHE A 73 7.10 -8.76 -25.07
C PHE A 73 7.20 -7.58 -24.09
N GLU A 74 8.43 -7.15 -23.76
CA GLU A 74 8.68 -6.04 -22.81
C GLU A 74 7.91 -4.76 -23.16
N ASP A 75 7.81 -4.44 -24.45
CA ASP A 75 7.09 -3.28 -25.00
C ASP A 75 5.57 -3.46 -25.12
N SER A 76 5.04 -4.58 -24.60
CA SER A 76 3.67 -5.04 -24.81
C SER A 76 2.94 -5.36 -23.51
N ASN A 77 3.50 -4.94 -22.36
CA ASN A 77 2.92 -5.13 -21.02
C ASN A 77 1.77 -4.16 -20.67
N ALA A 78 1.43 -3.22 -21.55
CA ALA A 78 0.32 -2.31 -21.31
C ALA A 78 -1.01 -3.08 -21.32
N PRO A 79 -1.97 -2.77 -20.42
CA PRO A 79 -3.26 -3.48 -20.36
C PRO A 79 -4.10 -3.43 -21.64
N SER A 80 -3.89 -2.43 -22.49
CA SER A 80 -4.54 -2.36 -23.82
C SER A 80 -4.14 -3.51 -24.75
N TYR A 81 -3.04 -4.22 -24.44
CA TYR A 81 -2.51 -5.33 -25.21
C TYR A 81 -2.71 -6.69 -24.54
N THR A 82 -3.52 -6.79 -23.47
CA THR A 82 -3.91 -8.08 -22.88
C THR A 82 -4.48 -8.99 -23.99
N PRO A 83 -4.00 -10.25 -24.13
CA PRO A 83 -4.30 -11.12 -25.27
C PRO A 83 -5.69 -11.79 -25.17
N ALA A 84 -6.70 -11.05 -24.70
CA ALA A 84 -8.04 -11.54 -24.43
C ALA A 84 -8.85 -11.85 -25.72
N ASP A 85 -8.47 -11.31 -26.88
CA ASP A 85 -9.14 -11.66 -28.14
C ASP A 85 -8.62 -13.00 -28.68
N LEU A 86 -7.37 -13.35 -28.34
CA LEU A 86 -6.79 -14.64 -28.63
C LEU A 86 -7.27 -15.73 -27.64
N PHE A 87 -7.16 -15.47 -26.33
CA PHE A 87 -7.52 -16.40 -25.26
C PHE A 87 -8.84 -16.01 -24.59
N ASN A 88 -9.95 -16.57 -25.09
CA ASN A 88 -11.29 -16.33 -24.53
C ASN A 88 -12.18 -17.56 -24.58
N GLU A 89 -13.32 -17.45 -23.91
CA GLU A 89 -14.22 -18.57 -23.64
C GLU A 89 -14.73 -19.24 -24.92
N LYS A 90 -14.80 -18.50 -26.04
CA LYS A 90 -15.24 -19.04 -27.33
C LYS A 90 -14.31 -20.09 -27.92
N VAL A 91 -13.05 -20.13 -27.46
CA VAL A 91 -12.03 -21.11 -27.88
C VAL A 91 -11.56 -21.98 -26.72
N GLY A 92 -12.40 -22.12 -25.68
CA GLY A 92 -12.11 -22.96 -24.51
C GLY A 92 -11.02 -22.39 -23.59
N CYS A 93 -10.80 -21.06 -23.60
CA CYS A 93 -9.81 -20.41 -22.74
C CYS A 93 -10.41 -19.32 -21.85
N LYS A 94 -9.75 -19.01 -20.74
CA LYS A 94 -10.03 -17.81 -19.96
C LYS A 94 -8.74 -17.32 -19.31
N ILE A 95 -8.44 -16.02 -19.44
CA ILE A 95 -7.36 -15.42 -18.65
C ILE A 95 -7.84 -15.35 -17.20
N VAL A 96 -7.08 -15.92 -16.26
CA VAL A 96 -7.52 -16.08 -14.86
C VAL A 96 -6.64 -15.32 -13.86
N ALA A 97 -5.36 -15.09 -14.18
CA ALA A 97 -4.45 -14.34 -13.32
C ALA A 97 -3.34 -13.67 -14.14
N PRO A 98 -2.74 -12.57 -13.65
CA PRO A 98 -1.47 -12.08 -14.19
C PRO A 98 -0.33 -13.08 -13.92
N SER A 99 0.70 -13.03 -14.76
CA SER A 99 1.97 -13.75 -14.58
C SER A 99 3.14 -12.79 -14.80
N TYR A 100 4.34 -13.15 -14.33
CA TYR A 100 5.53 -12.26 -14.21
C TYR A 100 5.69 -11.22 -15.34
N ASP A 101 5.74 -11.67 -16.59
CA ASP A 101 5.77 -10.82 -17.80
C ASP A 101 4.57 -11.12 -18.73
N GLY A 102 3.40 -11.44 -18.18
CA GLY A 102 2.23 -11.73 -18.99
C GLY A 102 1.05 -12.26 -18.20
N TYR A 103 0.49 -13.38 -18.63
CA TYR A 103 -0.83 -13.84 -18.21
C TYR A 103 -0.88 -15.35 -18.01
N MET A 104 -1.70 -15.77 -17.06
CA MET A 104 -2.07 -17.16 -16.87
C MET A 104 -3.46 -17.41 -17.43
N VAL A 105 -3.58 -18.45 -18.26
CA VAL A 105 -4.79 -18.77 -19.02
C VAL A 105 -5.26 -20.17 -18.65
N GLU A 106 -6.44 -20.29 -18.06
CA GLU A 106 -7.15 -21.58 -17.97
C GLU A 106 -7.54 -22.00 -19.38
N ALA A 107 -7.18 -23.21 -19.79
CA ALA A 107 -7.51 -23.78 -21.10
C ALA A 107 -8.08 -25.18 -20.94
N GLU A 108 -9.14 -25.47 -21.70
CA GLU A 108 -9.62 -26.83 -21.92
C GLU A 108 -8.56 -27.61 -22.70
N VAL A 109 -8.15 -28.77 -22.16
CA VAL A 109 -7.11 -29.58 -22.79
C VAL A 109 -7.52 -30.03 -24.20
N SER A 110 -8.83 -30.28 -24.41
CA SER A 110 -9.40 -30.61 -25.72
C SER A 110 -9.31 -29.48 -26.75
N SER A 111 -9.15 -28.23 -26.32
CA SER A 111 -9.30 -27.04 -27.15
C SER A 111 -7.95 -26.49 -27.64
N LEU A 112 -6.81 -27.08 -27.21
CA LEU A 112 -5.46 -26.65 -27.61
C LEU A 112 -5.24 -26.60 -29.14
N ASN A 113 -5.74 -27.61 -29.87
CA ASN A 113 -5.64 -27.65 -31.32
C ASN A 113 -6.43 -26.52 -32.00
N GLU A 114 -7.57 -26.14 -31.43
CA GLU A 114 -8.38 -25.03 -31.94
C GLU A 114 -7.66 -23.70 -31.77
N ILE A 115 -7.02 -23.47 -30.61
CA ILE A 115 -6.22 -22.28 -30.34
C ILE A 115 -5.04 -22.17 -31.33
N ALA A 116 -4.30 -23.27 -31.53
CA ALA A 116 -3.19 -23.32 -32.47
C ALA A 116 -3.64 -22.98 -33.90
N ASN A 117 -4.80 -23.50 -34.32
CA ASN A 117 -5.39 -23.20 -35.62
C ASN A 117 -5.81 -21.72 -35.73
N LYS A 118 -6.43 -21.15 -34.69
CA LYS A 118 -6.79 -19.74 -34.64
C LYS A 118 -5.57 -18.83 -34.77
N ILE A 119 -4.47 -19.15 -34.08
CA ILE A 119 -3.20 -18.43 -34.18
C ILE A 119 -2.65 -18.45 -35.61
N ARG A 120 -2.76 -19.57 -36.34
CA ARG A 120 -2.27 -19.64 -37.73
C ARG A 120 -3.10 -18.83 -38.70
N THR A 121 -4.42 -18.90 -38.55
CA THR A 121 -5.33 -18.54 -39.65
C THR A 121 -6.08 -17.23 -39.43
N SER A 122 -6.19 -16.75 -38.19
CA SER A 122 -7.04 -15.60 -37.89
C SER A 122 -6.62 -14.34 -38.65
N THR A 123 -7.58 -13.71 -39.32
CA THR A 123 -7.40 -12.45 -40.07
C THR A 123 -7.89 -11.22 -39.30
N SER A 124 -8.55 -11.43 -38.15
CA SER A 124 -9.05 -10.38 -37.25
C SER A 124 -7.92 -9.43 -36.83
N ILE A 125 -8.19 -8.12 -36.86
CA ILE A 125 -7.24 -7.11 -36.41
C ILE A 125 -6.85 -7.34 -34.96
N LYS A 126 -7.81 -7.64 -34.08
CA LYS A 126 -7.56 -7.82 -32.65
C LYS A 126 -6.68 -9.03 -32.38
N ASP A 127 -6.95 -10.15 -33.05
CA ASP A 127 -6.15 -11.37 -32.94
C ASP A 127 -4.72 -11.14 -33.47
N LYS A 128 -4.56 -10.40 -34.58
CA LYS A 128 -3.23 -10.03 -35.10
C LYS A 128 -2.45 -9.17 -34.12
N VAL A 129 -3.11 -8.23 -33.44
CA VAL A 129 -2.49 -7.46 -32.37
C VAL A 129 -1.97 -8.42 -31.29
N ASP A 130 -2.83 -9.29 -30.76
CA ASP A 130 -2.47 -10.25 -29.70
C ASP A 130 -1.31 -11.14 -30.11
N ILE A 131 -1.39 -11.78 -31.27
CA ILE A 131 -0.35 -12.67 -31.81
C ILE A 131 0.99 -11.93 -31.94
N SER A 132 0.98 -10.68 -32.40
CA SER A 132 2.22 -9.90 -32.58
C SER A 132 2.85 -9.41 -31.26
N ARG A 133 2.11 -9.49 -30.14
CA ARG A 133 2.44 -8.96 -28.82
C ARG A 133 2.79 -10.05 -27.80
N VAL A 134 2.32 -11.28 -28.02
CA VAL A 134 2.71 -12.46 -27.25
C VAL A 134 4.10 -12.94 -27.69
N GLU A 135 4.98 -13.13 -26.72
CA GLU A 135 6.34 -13.64 -26.91
C GLU A 135 6.37 -15.17 -26.94
N SER A 136 5.74 -15.82 -25.97
CA SER A 136 5.74 -17.28 -25.82
C SER A 136 4.51 -17.79 -25.07
N VAL A 137 4.20 -19.06 -25.28
CA VAL A 137 3.15 -19.81 -24.57
C VAL A 137 3.74 -21.14 -24.13
N LYS A 138 3.56 -21.51 -22.86
CA LYS A 138 3.94 -22.84 -22.32
C LYS A 138 2.89 -23.34 -21.32
N CYS A 139 2.91 -24.63 -20.99
CA CYS A 139 2.15 -25.16 -19.86
C CYS A 139 2.75 -24.65 -18.54
N PHE A 140 1.90 -24.34 -17.56
CA PHE A 140 2.34 -24.04 -16.20
C PHE A 140 3.03 -25.26 -15.58
N SER A 141 4.15 -25.05 -14.88
CA SER A 141 4.95 -26.13 -14.28
C SER A 141 5.47 -25.77 -12.88
N SER A 142 6.13 -26.72 -12.23
CA SER A 142 6.81 -26.51 -10.94
C SER A 142 7.85 -25.39 -10.97
N GLU A 143 8.49 -25.15 -12.12
CA GLU A 143 9.40 -24.01 -12.30
C GLU A 143 8.66 -22.68 -12.10
N ASP A 144 7.41 -22.58 -12.56
CA ASP A 144 6.59 -21.38 -12.42
C ASP A 144 6.10 -21.20 -10.97
N VAL A 145 5.79 -22.29 -10.25
CA VAL A 145 5.46 -22.26 -8.81
C VAL A 145 6.59 -21.63 -7.99
N LEU A 146 7.83 -22.00 -8.31
CA LEU A 146 9.06 -21.51 -7.65
C LEU A 146 9.57 -20.19 -8.26
N ARG A 147 8.88 -19.66 -9.27
CA ARG A 147 9.32 -18.58 -10.20
C ARG A 147 10.80 -18.66 -10.58
N GLY A 148 11.19 -19.82 -11.10
CA GLY A 148 12.55 -20.06 -11.61
C GLY A 148 13.62 -20.28 -10.54
N ARG A 149 13.25 -20.36 -9.24
CA ARG A 149 14.18 -20.75 -8.18
C ARG A 149 14.31 -22.26 -8.09
N ASP A 150 15.46 -22.69 -7.59
CA ASP A 150 15.69 -24.08 -7.25
C ASP A 150 15.01 -24.44 -5.91
N ALA A 151 14.41 -25.62 -5.83
CA ALA A 151 13.69 -26.07 -4.65
C ALA A 151 14.59 -26.15 -3.42
N ASP A 152 15.87 -26.51 -3.59
CA ASP A 152 16.81 -26.64 -2.48
C ASP A 152 17.22 -25.29 -1.90
N SER A 153 17.12 -24.22 -2.70
CA SER A 153 17.39 -22.86 -2.22
C SER A 153 16.31 -22.32 -1.28
N LEU A 154 15.08 -22.85 -1.36
CA LEU A 154 13.95 -22.43 -0.53
C LEU A 154 13.79 -23.25 0.74
N TRP A 155 14.28 -24.50 0.72
CA TRP A 155 14.28 -25.37 1.88
C TRP A 155 15.41 -24.97 2.84
N PRO A 156 15.12 -24.52 4.08
CA PRO A 156 16.18 -24.38 5.07
C PRO A 156 16.72 -25.77 5.38
N GLY A 157 18.05 -25.95 5.40
CA GLY A 157 18.67 -27.25 5.68
C GLY A 157 18.18 -27.90 6.98
N ASP A 158 18.62 -29.14 7.24
CA ASP A 158 18.06 -30.06 8.25
C ASP A 158 18.06 -29.57 9.72
N GLU A 159 18.57 -28.37 10.01
CA GLU A 159 18.61 -27.75 11.35
C GLU A 159 17.36 -26.93 11.71
N ALA A 160 16.46 -26.64 10.76
CA ALA A 160 15.22 -25.91 11.04
C ALA A 160 14.09 -26.88 11.44
N GLU A 161 13.56 -26.75 12.65
CA GLU A 161 12.32 -27.45 13.04
C GLU A 161 11.16 -26.90 12.18
N GLU A 162 10.60 -27.77 11.33
CA GLU A 162 9.40 -27.58 10.50
C GLU A 162 9.24 -26.18 9.84
N PRO A 163 9.85 -25.94 8.67
CA PRO A 163 9.78 -24.64 8.02
C PRO A 163 8.37 -24.21 7.60
N HIS A 164 8.12 -22.90 7.72
CA HIS A 164 6.87 -22.27 7.32
C HIS A 164 6.93 -21.79 5.86
N PHE A 165 5.85 -22.00 5.12
CA PHE A 165 5.69 -21.57 3.74
C PHE A 165 4.34 -20.90 3.50
N ASN A 166 4.34 -19.80 2.76
CA ASN A 166 3.16 -19.17 2.19
C ASN A 166 2.87 -19.81 0.84
N ILE A 167 1.62 -20.24 0.63
CA ILE A 167 1.16 -20.97 -0.55
C ILE A 167 -0.05 -20.22 -1.11
N TRP A 168 -0.06 -19.98 -2.42
CA TRP A 168 -1.24 -19.48 -3.15
C TRP A 168 -1.84 -20.61 -3.96
N LEU A 169 -3.14 -20.83 -3.84
CA LEU A 169 -3.84 -21.90 -4.54
C LEU A 169 -4.00 -21.58 -6.03
N MET A 170 -4.00 -22.62 -6.87
CA MET A 170 -4.13 -22.50 -8.31
C MET A 170 -5.48 -21.86 -8.69
N PRO A 171 -5.53 -20.73 -9.41
CA PRO A 171 -6.79 -20.05 -9.68
C PRO A 171 -7.55 -20.73 -10.83
N PHE A 172 -8.60 -21.48 -10.48
CA PHE A 172 -9.53 -22.09 -11.44
C PHE A 172 -10.84 -21.33 -11.49
N ASN A 173 -11.34 -21.07 -12.70
CA ASN A 173 -12.68 -20.56 -12.91
C ASN A 173 -13.75 -21.65 -12.71
N SER A 174 -13.44 -22.91 -13.03
CA SER A 174 -14.37 -24.03 -12.83
C SER A 174 -14.52 -24.41 -11.36
N SER A 175 -15.74 -24.41 -10.83
CA SER A 175 -16.03 -24.86 -9.45
C SER A 175 -15.67 -26.32 -9.22
N GLU A 176 -15.83 -27.19 -10.22
CA GLU A 176 -15.42 -28.59 -10.14
C GLU A 176 -13.89 -28.71 -9.98
N ALA A 177 -13.13 -27.94 -10.74
CA ALA A 177 -11.67 -27.91 -10.64
C ALA A 177 -11.20 -27.36 -9.28
N ARG A 178 -11.85 -26.31 -8.76
CA ARG A 178 -11.57 -25.78 -7.42
C ARG A 178 -11.81 -26.82 -6.33
N ASN A 179 -12.90 -27.59 -6.41
CA ASN A 179 -13.16 -28.66 -5.43
C ASN A 179 -12.07 -29.74 -5.44
N LEU A 180 -11.55 -30.11 -6.63
CA LEU A 180 -10.44 -31.05 -6.74
C LEU A 180 -9.15 -30.50 -6.11
N VAL A 181 -8.84 -29.21 -6.30
CA VAL A 181 -7.70 -28.54 -5.66
C VAL A 181 -7.87 -28.49 -4.15
N ALA A 182 -9.05 -28.12 -3.65
CA ALA A 182 -9.33 -28.07 -2.21
C ALA A 182 -9.18 -29.44 -1.54
N ASN A 183 -9.67 -30.51 -2.19
CA ASN A 183 -9.54 -31.87 -1.66
C ASN A 183 -8.08 -32.33 -1.57
N GLU A 184 -7.24 -31.98 -2.52
CA GLU A 184 -5.81 -32.32 -2.47
C GLU A 184 -5.08 -31.61 -1.33
N ILE A 185 -5.42 -30.34 -1.05
CA ILE A 185 -4.88 -29.64 0.13
C ILE A 185 -5.36 -30.29 1.44
N ARG A 186 -6.62 -30.78 1.49
CA ARG A 186 -7.11 -31.56 2.63
C ARG A 186 -6.38 -32.88 2.79
N GLU A 187 -6.04 -33.56 1.70
CA GLU A 187 -5.27 -34.80 1.74
C GLU A 187 -3.86 -34.57 2.30
N LEU A 188 -3.17 -33.49 1.88
CA LEU A 188 -1.86 -33.11 2.43
C LEU A 188 -1.93 -32.77 3.93
N TYR A 189 -3.02 -32.14 4.37
CA TYR A 189 -3.25 -31.86 5.79
C TYR A 189 -3.55 -33.14 6.58
N GLY A 190 -4.43 -34.01 6.07
CA GLY A 190 -4.80 -35.27 6.71
C GLY A 190 -3.66 -36.31 6.75
N SER A 191 -2.68 -36.22 5.84
CA SER A 191 -1.46 -37.04 5.84
C SER A 191 -0.36 -36.49 6.76
N GLU A 192 -0.59 -35.35 7.42
CA GLU A 192 0.42 -34.58 8.16
C GLU A 192 1.62 -34.13 7.31
N ASP A 193 1.49 -34.09 5.97
CA ASP A 193 2.54 -33.50 5.11
C ASP A 193 2.65 -31.97 5.38
N ILE A 194 1.52 -31.35 5.79
CA ILE A 194 1.44 -29.95 6.23
C ILE A 194 0.66 -29.78 7.55
N SER A 195 0.95 -28.72 8.31
CA SER A 195 0.17 -28.29 9.48
C SER A 195 0.01 -26.75 9.54
N PHE A 196 -0.92 -26.23 10.34
CA PHE A 196 -1.39 -24.83 10.26
C PHE A 196 -0.88 -23.89 11.37
N GLY A 197 0.01 -24.38 12.24
CA GLY A 197 0.60 -23.58 13.31
C GLY A 197 0.84 -24.37 14.58
N ASP A 198 0.97 -23.66 15.70
CA ASP A 198 1.02 -24.26 17.04
C ASP A 198 -0.29 -23.86 17.75
N GLU A 199 -1.03 -24.84 18.27
CA GLU A 199 -2.34 -24.65 18.91
C GLU A 199 -2.28 -23.62 20.05
N LYS A 200 -1.11 -23.44 20.69
CA LYS A 200 -0.96 -22.46 21.78
C LYS A 200 -1.15 -20.99 21.33
N TYR A 201 -1.09 -20.72 20.02
CA TYR A 201 -1.30 -19.40 19.42
C TYR A 201 -2.70 -19.23 18.81
N ASP A 202 -3.60 -20.19 19.00
CA ASP A 202 -4.98 -20.09 18.52
C ASP A 202 -5.80 -19.05 19.30
N ILE A 203 -6.70 -18.37 18.58
CA ILE A 203 -7.41 -17.18 19.08
C ILE A 203 -8.79 -17.58 19.61
N ASP A 204 -8.88 -17.87 20.91
CA ASP A 204 -10.14 -18.35 21.52
C ASP A 204 -11.04 -17.24 22.12
N PHE A 205 -10.54 -16.01 22.24
CA PHE A 205 -11.24 -14.96 23.00
C PHE A 205 -12.28 -14.18 22.19
N VAL A 206 -12.35 -14.39 20.87
CA VAL A 206 -13.38 -13.77 20.03
C VAL A 206 -14.56 -14.74 19.89
N LYS A 207 -15.68 -14.45 20.55
CA LYS A 207 -16.93 -15.20 20.35
C LYS A 207 -17.30 -15.19 18.87
N GLY A 208 -17.27 -16.36 18.23
CA GLY A 208 -17.58 -16.57 16.82
C GLY A 208 -16.37 -16.55 15.87
N TYR A 209 -15.15 -16.42 16.37
CA TYR A 209 -13.93 -16.74 15.61
C TYR A 209 -13.62 -18.22 15.84
N ASP A 210 -13.81 -19.04 14.83
CA ASP A 210 -13.48 -20.46 14.88
C ASP A 210 -12.02 -20.65 14.47
N SER A 211 -11.12 -20.61 15.45
CA SER A 211 -9.69 -20.96 15.28
C SER A 211 -9.51 -22.41 14.83
N SER A 212 -10.46 -23.30 15.18
CA SER A 212 -10.44 -24.73 14.85
C SER A 212 -10.83 -25.05 13.39
N GLY A 213 -11.22 -24.02 12.61
CA GLY A 213 -11.61 -24.14 11.20
C GLY A 213 -10.63 -23.51 10.18
N GLY A 214 -9.42 -23.12 10.56
CA GLY A 214 -8.53 -22.28 9.74
C GLY A 214 -8.33 -22.74 8.29
N ILE A 215 -8.02 -24.03 8.08
CA ILE A 215 -7.88 -24.60 6.74
C ILE A 215 -9.22 -24.67 6.00
N GLU A 216 -10.29 -25.12 6.66
CA GLU A 216 -11.59 -25.31 6.01
C GLU A 216 -12.24 -23.99 5.62
N ASN A 217 -12.05 -22.94 6.40
CA ASN A 217 -12.50 -21.59 6.05
C ASN A 217 -11.77 -21.09 4.79
N THR A 218 -10.44 -21.23 4.76
CA THR A 218 -9.62 -20.84 3.59
C THR A 218 -10.00 -21.64 2.34
N LEU A 219 -10.23 -22.95 2.49
CA LEU A 219 -10.61 -23.81 1.38
C LEU A 219 -12.05 -23.56 0.91
N SER A 220 -12.96 -23.21 1.82
CA SER A 220 -14.33 -22.81 1.47
C SER A 220 -14.32 -21.49 0.69
N GLU A 221 -13.56 -20.50 1.16
CA GLU A 221 -13.36 -19.22 0.45
C GLU A 221 -12.77 -19.45 -0.95
N TYR A 222 -11.80 -20.36 -1.07
CA TYR A 222 -11.23 -20.75 -2.36
C TYR A 222 -12.25 -21.43 -3.28
N VAL A 223 -13.08 -22.35 -2.77
CA VAL A 223 -14.11 -23.01 -3.59
C VAL A 223 -15.11 -21.98 -4.13
N ASP A 224 -15.50 -21.00 -3.30
CA ASP A 224 -16.46 -19.96 -3.67
C ASP A 224 -15.86 -18.95 -4.67
N ASN A 225 -14.63 -18.49 -4.42
CA ASN A 225 -14.05 -17.35 -5.13
C ASN A 225 -12.94 -17.72 -6.13
N GLY A 226 -12.47 -18.97 -6.13
CA GLY A 226 -11.37 -19.47 -6.97
C GLY A 226 -9.99 -18.94 -6.59
N ARG A 227 -9.85 -18.25 -5.46
CA ARG A 227 -8.63 -17.55 -5.02
C ARG A 227 -8.48 -17.69 -3.51
N ALA A 228 -7.30 -18.11 -3.06
CA ALA A 228 -6.91 -18.06 -1.66
C ALA A 228 -5.40 -18.24 -1.52
N SER A 229 -4.88 -17.85 -0.37
CA SER A 229 -3.49 -18.07 0.06
C SER A 229 -3.44 -18.44 1.52
N VAL A 230 -2.48 -19.25 1.92
CA VAL A 230 -2.36 -19.83 3.25
C VAL A 230 -0.91 -19.96 3.69
N SER A 231 -0.64 -19.83 4.99
CA SER A 231 0.68 -20.11 5.58
C SER A 231 0.65 -21.46 6.31
N VAL A 232 1.57 -22.36 5.97
CA VAL A 232 1.61 -23.73 6.53
C VAL A 232 3.02 -24.11 6.97
N LYS A 233 3.13 -24.96 7.98
CA LYS A 233 4.34 -25.72 8.30
C LYS A 233 4.44 -26.92 7.37
N VAL A 234 5.64 -27.21 6.88
CA VAL A 234 5.90 -28.35 5.99
C VAL A 234 6.83 -29.34 6.67
N LYS A 235 6.39 -30.60 6.81
CA LYS A 235 7.04 -31.62 7.64
C LYS A 235 8.40 -32.08 7.12
N SER A 236 8.56 -32.13 5.79
CA SER A 236 9.79 -32.65 5.17
C SER A 236 10.01 -32.10 3.76
N LYS A 237 11.26 -32.22 3.28
CA LYS A 237 11.62 -31.85 1.91
C LYS A 237 10.82 -32.65 0.86
N GLU A 238 10.46 -33.88 1.18
CA GLU A 238 9.59 -34.70 0.32
C GLU A 238 8.17 -34.12 0.26
N ALA A 239 7.58 -33.74 1.40
CA ALA A 239 6.28 -33.06 1.45
C ALA A 239 6.30 -31.75 0.65
N PHE A 240 7.39 -30.96 0.77
CA PHE A 240 7.59 -29.76 -0.04
C PHE A 240 7.60 -30.06 -1.54
N GLY A 241 8.29 -31.13 -1.96
CA GLY A 241 8.29 -31.61 -3.34
C GLY A 241 6.89 -31.99 -3.85
N LYS A 242 6.07 -32.64 -3.02
CA LYS A 242 4.66 -32.94 -3.35
C LYS A 242 3.85 -31.65 -3.56
N ILE A 243 3.97 -30.67 -2.67
CA ILE A 243 3.28 -29.38 -2.77
C ILE A 243 3.62 -28.68 -4.10
N VAL A 244 4.91 -28.56 -4.41
CA VAL A 244 5.40 -27.84 -5.60
C VAL A 244 4.99 -28.52 -6.92
N SER A 245 4.81 -29.85 -6.92
CA SER A 245 4.48 -30.64 -8.11
C SER A 245 2.99 -31.02 -8.24
N SER A 246 2.17 -30.67 -7.25
CA SER A 246 0.74 -31.01 -7.16
C SER A 246 -0.13 -30.46 -8.32
N GLY A 247 0.23 -29.29 -8.86
CA GLY A 247 -0.67 -28.51 -9.71
C GLY A 247 -1.81 -27.81 -8.95
N ALA A 248 -1.90 -28.02 -7.64
CA ALA A 248 -2.83 -27.32 -6.73
C ALA A 248 -2.32 -25.93 -6.32
N VAL A 249 -1.04 -25.65 -6.54
CA VAL A 249 -0.35 -24.46 -6.05
C VAL A 249 0.13 -23.58 -7.20
N TYR A 250 -0.21 -22.30 -7.14
CA TYR A 250 0.23 -21.27 -8.08
C TYR A 250 1.59 -20.66 -7.70
N ARG A 251 1.85 -20.48 -6.41
CA ARG A 251 3.07 -19.85 -5.89
C ARG A 251 3.41 -20.40 -4.52
N VAL A 252 4.70 -20.56 -4.25
CA VAL A 252 5.21 -20.86 -2.90
C VAL A 252 6.34 -19.92 -2.53
N GLU A 253 6.30 -19.43 -1.29
CA GLU A 253 7.35 -18.64 -0.68
C GLU A 253 7.63 -19.10 0.73
N ARG A 254 8.89 -19.00 1.17
CA ARG A 254 9.24 -19.23 2.57
C ARG A 254 8.70 -18.09 3.41
N ALA A 255 8.01 -18.40 4.51
CA ALA A 255 7.60 -17.40 5.47
C ALA A 255 8.79 -17.06 6.40
N SER A 256 8.98 -15.77 6.68
CA SER A 256 10.03 -15.29 7.56
C SER A 256 9.47 -15.00 8.95
N PRO A 257 10.23 -15.27 10.04
CA PRO A 257 9.84 -14.80 11.36
C PRO A 257 9.79 -13.26 11.42
N LEU A 258 8.96 -12.74 12.31
CA LEU A 258 8.93 -11.32 12.66
C LEU A 258 9.95 -11.07 13.79
N LYS A 259 10.76 -10.02 13.69
CA LYS A 259 11.73 -9.64 14.74
C LYS A 259 11.72 -8.13 15.03
N THR A 260 12.04 -7.79 16.27
CA THR A 260 12.37 -6.44 16.74
C THR A 260 13.90 -6.23 16.70
N ASN A 261 14.36 -4.99 16.56
CA ASN A 261 15.79 -4.64 16.56
C ASN A 261 16.16 -3.94 17.89
N LYS A 262 17.29 -4.30 18.53
CA LYS A 262 17.68 -3.83 19.88
C LYS A 262 19.09 -3.25 19.95
N VAL A 263 19.30 -2.15 20.68
CA VAL A 263 20.63 -1.72 21.20
C VAL A 263 20.49 -1.14 22.64
N ALA A 264 21.41 -0.27 23.10
CA ALA A 264 21.97 -0.20 24.46
C ALA A 264 21.93 1.23 25.08
N PRO A 265 22.16 1.40 26.40
CA PRO A 265 21.61 2.51 27.18
C PRO A 265 22.36 3.86 27.10
N GLY A 266 21.61 4.95 27.34
CA GLY A 266 22.03 6.36 27.41
C GLY A 266 21.46 7.08 28.64
N ALA A 267 21.68 8.41 28.78
CA ALA A 267 21.40 9.19 29.99
C ALA A 267 20.59 10.48 29.73
N GLY A 268 19.75 10.88 30.70
CA GLY A 268 19.00 12.15 30.74
C GLY A 268 17.89 12.16 31.82
N GLU A 269 17.10 13.23 31.91
CA GLU A 269 15.97 13.37 32.85
C GLU A 269 14.66 12.82 32.26
N GLU A 270 13.95 11.94 32.98
CA GLU A 270 12.81 11.16 32.46
C GLU A 270 11.46 11.88 32.67
N PRO A 271 10.53 11.87 31.69
CA PRO A 271 9.18 12.39 31.88
C PRO A 271 8.37 11.51 32.84
N VAL A 272 7.37 12.12 33.48
CA VAL A 272 6.50 11.47 34.48
C VAL A 272 5.08 11.32 33.92
N PRO A 273 4.65 10.12 33.46
CA PRO A 273 3.34 9.93 32.80
C PRO A 273 2.10 10.23 33.67
N SER A 274 2.24 10.32 34.99
CA SER A 274 1.12 10.70 35.88
C SER A 274 0.70 12.15 35.74
N ASP A 275 1.51 12.98 35.10
CA ASP A 275 1.33 14.43 35.07
C ASP A 275 0.55 14.87 33.81
N ILE A 276 0.21 13.93 32.92
CA ILE A 276 -0.57 14.19 31.70
C ILE A 276 -2.06 14.33 32.02
N ASP A 277 -2.68 15.38 31.49
CA ASP A 277 -4.14 15.44 31.34
C ASP A 277 -4.57 14.55 30.17
N ALA A 278 -5.08 13.35 30.49
CA ALA A 278 -5.48 12.35 29.51
C ALA A 278 -6.85 12.62 28.85
N GLU A 279 -7.58 13.63 29.35
CA GLU A 279 -8.87 14.02 28.79
C GLU A 279 -8.68 14.55 27.35
N GLY A 280 -9.51 14.09 26.43
CA GLY A 280 -9.45 14.53 25.04
C GLY A 280 -8.22 14.09 24.24
N LEU A 281 -7.23 13.36 24.78
CA LEU A 281 -6.10 12.87 23.97
C LEU A 281 -6.53 11.80 22.95
N PRO A 282 -5.96 11.77 21.73
CA PRO A 282 -6.20 10.71 20.77
C PRO A 282 -5.50 9.42 21.21
N THR A 283 -5.93 8.28 20.64
CA THR A 283 -5.40 6.95 20.99
C THR A 283 -4.69 6.32 19.81
N VAL A 284 -3.57 5.63 20.04
CA VAL A 284 -2.85 4.83 19.04
C VAL A 284 -2.84 3.36 19.47
N VAL A 285 -3.16 2.45 18.55
CA VAL A 285 -2.96 1.01 18.78
C VAL A 285 -1.52 0.66 18.46
N ILE A 286 -0.83 0.01 19.38
CA ILE A 286 0.58 -0.40 19.23
C ILE A 286 0.60 -1.92 19.14
N VAL A 287 0.91 -2.45 17.96
CA VAL A 287 1.11 -3.88 17.76
C VAL A 287 2.60 -4.17 17.86
N ASP A 288 3.02 -4.74 18.99
CA ASP A 288 4.43 -4.98 19.30
C ASP A 288 4.56 -6.13 20.34
N GLY A 289 5.62 -6.18 21.13
CA GLY A 289 5.81 -7.14 22.22
C GLY A 289 4.99 -6.85 23.48
N GLY A 290 3.98 -5.98 23.41
CA GLY A 290 3.09 -5.65 24.53
C GLY A 290 3.64 -4.59 25.48
N HIS A 291 2.97 -4.44 26.63
CA HIS A 291 3.26 -3.39 27.59
C HIS A 291 3.31 -3.93 29.03
N SER A 292 4.38 -3.59 29.77
CA SER A 292 4.53 -3.96 31.18
C SER A 292 4.98 -2.82 32.12
N ALA A 293 5.34 -1.65 31.60
CA ALA A 293 5.79 -0.52 32.39
C ALA A 293 4.63 0.14 33.18
N LYS A 294 4.58 -0.08 34.50
CA LYS A 294 3.49 0.39 35.38
C LYS A 294 3.20 1.89 35.28
N SER A 295 4.21 2.72 34.97
CA SER A 295 4.06 4.17 34.81
C SER A 295 3.12 4.58 33.69
N TYR A 296 3.06 3.81 32.60
CA TYR A 296 2.23 4.12 31.43
C TYR A 296 0.84 3.45 31.47
N LYS A 297 0.58 2.58 32.45
CA LYS A 297 -0.67 1.82 32.56
C LYS A 297 -1.92 2.69 32.67
N ILE A 298 -1.80 3.91 33.21
CA ILE A 298 -2.93 4.86 33.32
C ILE A 298 -3.38 5.40 31.96
N LEU A 299 -2.53 5.30 30.93
CA LEU A 299 -2.79 5.80 29.57
C LEU A 299 -3.18 4.67 28.60
N GLU A 300 -3.20 3.43 29.07
CA GLU A 300 -3.72 2.27 28.34
C GLU A 300 -5.25 2.28 28.41
N THR A 301 -5.90 2.47 27.25
CA THR A 301 -7.35 2.72 27.18
C THR A 301 -8.20 1.46 27.02
N LEU A 302 -7.61 0.40 26.49
CA LEU A 302 -8.27 -0.87 26.23
C LEU A 302 -7.27 -2.00 26.45
N LYS A 303 -7.72 -3.05 27.13
CA LYS A 303 -6.94 -4.29 27.27
C LYS A 303 -7.35 -5.28 26.19
N ILE A 304 -6.39 -5.72 25.40
CA ILE A 304 -6.57 -6.78 24.41
C ILE A 304 -5.84 -8.03 24.91
N PRO A 305 -6.48 -9.22 24.90
CA PRO A 305 -5.79 -10.46 25.24
C PRO A 305 -4.57 -10.67 24.32
N PRO A 306 -3.43 -11.12 24.85
CA PRO A 306 -2.20 -11.24 24.06
C PRO A 306 -2.24 -12.45 23.11
N LEU A 307 -1.62 -12.34 21.93
CA LEU A 307 -1.33 -13.49 21.06
C LEU A 307 -0.13 -14.30 21.57
N VAL A 308 0.88 -13.59 22.08
CA VAL A 308 2.12 -14.19 22.61
C VAL A 308 2.13 -14.03 24.13
N PRO A 309 2.44 -15.07 24.93
CA PRO A 309 2.48 -14.96 26.38
C PRO A 309 3.62 -14.05 26.87
N ASP A 310 3.44 -13.40 28.02
CA ASP A 310 4.35 -12.38 28.57
C ASP A 310 5.83 -12.81 28.63
N HIS A 311 6.10 -14.08 28.90
CA HIS A 311 7.46 -14.60 29.03
C HIS A 311 8.16 -14.82 27.68
N GLU A 312 7.42 -14.85 26.57
CA GLU A 312 7.94 -14.94 25.20
C GLU A 312 7.91 -13.57 24.49
N ALA A 313 7.03 -12.65 24.92
CA ALA A 313 6.83 -11.36 24.28
C ALA A 313 8.00 -10.38 24.46
N ASP A 314 8.24 -9.51 23.46
CA ASP A 314 9.26 -8.46 23.56
C ASP A 314 8.78 -7.19 24.26
N GLN A 315 8.35 -7.33 25.51
CA GLN A 315 7.80 -6.22 26.29
C GLN A 315 8.80 -5.05 26.47
N LYS A 316 10.11 -5.30 26.36
CA LYS A 316 11.11 -4.21 26.37
C LYS A 316 10.85 -3.26 25.21
N HIS A 317 10.80 -3.78 23.98
CA HIS A 317 10.61 -2.98 22.78
C HIS A 317 9.22 -2.32 22.79
N GLY A 318 8.16 -3.07 23.13
CA GLY A 318 6.81 -2.51 23.22
C GLY A 318 6.68 -1.37 24.23
N ASN A 319 7.36 -1.45 25.39
CA ASN A 319 7.43 -0.32 26.34
C ASN A 319 8.14 0.91 25.75
N GLN A 320 9.21 0.71 24.96
CA GLN A 320 9.95 1.80 24.31
C GLN A 320 9.07 2.49 23.26
N ILE A 321 8.38 1.73 22.42
CA ILE A 321 7.45 2.27 21.41
C ILE A 321 6.31 3.03 22.08
N ALA A 322 5.67 2.46 23.12
CA ALA A 322 4.62 3.14 23.87
C ALA A 322 5.10 4.48 24.44
N SER A 323 6.34 4.55 24.95
CA SER A 323 6.90 5.78 25.48
C SER A 323 7.08 6.88 24.43
N VAL A 324 7.42 6.54 23.19
CA VAL A 324 7.58 7.52 22.10
C VAL A 324 6.21 7.94 21.55
N VAL A 325 5.26 7.02 21.42
CA VAL A 325 3.89 7.35 21.02
C VAL A 325 3.25 8.34 22.00
N VAL A 326 3.43 8.10 23.30
CA VAL A 326 2.80 8.91 24.35
C VAL A 326 3.56 10.19 24.63
N HIS A 327 4.89 10.18 24.60
CA HIS A 327 5.76 11.25 25.11
C HIS A 327 6.96 11.54 24.20
N GLY A 328 6.80 11.43 22.88
CA GLY A 328 7.90 11.58 21.93
C GLY A 328 8.70 12.86 22.13
N HIS A 329 8.03 14.02 22.27
CA HIS A 329 8.67 15.30 22.57
C HIS A 329 9.31 15.35 23.95
N ALA A 330 8.59 14.94 25.00
CA ALA A 330 9.08 15.05 26.38
C ALA A 330 10.35 14.20 26.63
N TRP A 331 10.45 13.03 25.99
CA TRP A 331 11.67 12.22 26.01
C TRP A 331 12.83 12.82 25.21
N ASN A 332 12.53 13.61 24.18
CA ASN A 332 13.46 14.10 23.16
C ASN A 332 13.42 15.63 23.04
N ASN A 333 13.44 16.33 24.16
CA ASN A 333 13.36 17.80 24.24
C ASN A 333 14.56 18.55 23.63
N ASN A 334 15.62 17.83 23.26
CA ASN A 334 16.74 18.31 22.48
C ASN A 334 16.45 18.33 20.96
N LEU A 335 15.40 17.66 20.52
CA LEU A 335 14.93 17.63 19.14
C LEU A 335 13.74 18.58 18.96
N LYS A 336 13.61 19.10 17.76
CA LYS A 336 12.45 19.89 17.36
C LYS A 336 11.33 18.92 17.01
N LEU A 337 10.48 18.66 17.98
CA LEU A 337 9.31 17.81 17.87
C LEU A 337 8.07 18.59 18.33
N PRO A 338 6.88 18.31 17.78
CA PRO A 338 5.66 18.88 18.31
C PRO A 338 5.27 18.21 19.64
N GLU A 339 4.70 18.99 20.55
CA GLU A 339 4.18 18.54 21.85
C GLU A 339 2.86 17.77 21.65
N LEU A 340 2.96 16.51 21.20
CA LEU A 340 1.82 15.64 20.89
C LEU A 340 1.81 14.41 21.77
N ASP A 341 1.05 14.49 22.86
CA ASP A 341 0.83 13.34 23.74
C ASP A 341 -0.35 12.49 23.25
N CYS A 342 -0.32 11.19 23.52
CA CYS A 342 -1.35 10.24 23.13
C CYS A 342 -1.69 9.28 24.26
N LYS A 343 -2.88 8.70 24.19
CA LYS A 343 -3.20 7.43 24.86
C LYS A 343 -2.85 6.27 23.94
N PHE A 344 -2.86 5.05 24.46
CA PHE A 344 -2.58 3.88 23.63
C PHE A 344 -3.43 2.65 23.98
N VAL A 345 -3.37 1.68 23.09
CA VAL A 345 -3.83 0.29 23.27
C VAL A 345 -2.65 -0.61 22.92
N ALA A 346 -2.25 -1.51 23.82
CA ALA A 346 -1.16 -2.45 23.55
C ALA A 346 -1.71 -3.77 23.02
N ALA A 347 -1.32 -4.16 21.81
CA ALA A 347 -1.60 -5.46 21.23
C ALA A 347 -0.31 -6.29 21.25
N GLN A 348 -0.20 -7.19 22.22
CA GLN A 348 0.99 -8.04 22.43
C GLN A 348 1.02 -9.22 21.46
N ALA A 349 1.86 -9.13 20.43
CA ALA A 349 1.89 -10.08 19.34
C ALA A 349 3.30 -10.47 18.85
N ILE A 350 4.34 -9.72 19.24
CA ILE A 350 5.71 -9.96 18.78
C ILE A 350 6.54 -10.61 19.88
N THR A 351 7.19 -11.73 19.55
CA THR A 351 8.11 -12.42 20.46
C THR A 351 9.45 -11.71 20.54
N LYS A 352 10.20 -11.96 21.62
CA LYS A 352 11.62 -11.59 21.69
C LYS A 352 12.47 -12.56 20.85
N VAL A 353 13.61 -12.06 20.38
CA VAL A 353 14.60 -12.87 19.66
C VAL A 353 14.98 -14.13 20.47
N GLY A 354 14.99 -15.28 19.80
CA GLY A 354 15.41 -16.56 20.37
C GLY A 354 14.28 -17.44 20.92
N VAL A 355 13.01 -17.02 20.80
CA VAL A 355 11.87 -17.91 21.09
C VAL A 355 11.71 -18.93 19.95
N PRO A 356 11.76 -20.26 20.22
CA PRO A 356 11.73 -21.29 19.18
C PRO A 356 10.43 -21.30 18.36
N SER A 357 9.28 -21.27 19.04
CA SER A 357 7.96 -21.28 18.39
C SER A 357 7.50 -19.86 18.10
N GLN A 358 7.04 -19.59 16.88
CA GLN A 358 6.46 -18.29 16.49
C GLN A 358 5.02 -18.50 16.00
N PRO A 359 4.09 -17.54 16.21
CA PRO A 359 2.80 -17.57 15.54
C PRO A 359 2.99 -17.70 14.03
N THR A 360 2.13 -18.47 13.35
CA THR A 360 2.10 -18.45 11.89
C THR A 360 1.62 -17.10 11.39
N LEU A 361 1.87 -16.80 10.11
CA LEU A 361 1.32 -15.59 9.51
C LEU A 361 -0.22 -15.56 9.58
N GLU A 362 -0.88 -16.72 9.44
CA GLU A 362 -2.34 -16.82 9.53
C GLU A 362 -2.84 -16.52 10.95
N GLN A 363 -2.21 -17.11 11.97
CA GLN A 363 -2.54 -16.82 13.38
C GLN A 363 -2.29 -15.33 13.71
N PHE A 364 -1.19 -14.77 13.22
CA PHE A 364 -0.87 -13.35 13.38
C PHE A 364 -1.91 -12.46 12.71
N VAL A 365 -2.25 -12.71 11.44
CA VAL A 365 -3.25 -11.94 10.68
C VAL A 365 -4.65 -12.08 11.30
N GLY A 366 -5.04 -13.27 11.72
CA GLY A 366 -6.27 -13.51 12.47
C GLY A 366 -6.34 -12.67 13.75
N TYR A 367 -5.22 -12.58 14.46
CA TYR A 367 -5.12 -11.76 15.66
C TYR A 367 -5.22 -10.27 15.33
N LEU A 368 -4.59 -9.80 14.24
CA LEU A 368 -4.75 -8.42 13.78
C LEU A 368 -6.20 -8.10 13.41
N ASP A 369 -6.93 -8.98 12.72
CA ASP A 369 -8.35 -8.74 12.43
C ASP A 369 -9.18 -8.61 13.72
N ALA A 370 -8.90 -9.46 14.72
CA ALA A 370 -9.50 -9.40 16.04
C ALA A 370 -9.18 -8.08 16.78
N VAL A 371 -7.91 -7.66 16.80
CA VAL A 371 -7.48 -6.37 17.39
C VAL A 371 -8.22 -5.23 16.70
N ALA A 372 -8.29 -5.22 15.36
CA ALA A 372 -8.97 -4.18 14.59
C ALA A 372 -10.45 -4.09 14.96
N LYS A 373 -11.14 -5.23 15.01
CA LYS A 373 -12.55 -5.30 15.41
C LYS A 373 -12.83 -4.72 16.81
N HIS A 374 -11.91 -4.87 17.76
CA HIS A 374 -12.10 -4.39 19.14
C HIS A 374 -11.58 -2.97 19.38
N SER A 375 -10.67 -2.49 18.54
CA SER A 375 -10.01 -1.18 18.73
C SER A 375 -10.45 -0.11 17.74
N SER A 376 -11.16 -0.44 16.67
CA SER A 376 -11.53 0.51 15.61
C SER A 376 -12.40 1.68 16.10
N GLU A 377 -13.17 1.50 17.18
CA GLU A 377 -13.93 2.59 17.81
C GLU A 377 -13.07 3.49 18.71
N HIS A 378 -11.90 3.00 19.14
CA HIS A 378 -10.98 3.72 20.01
C HIS A 378 -9.89 4.45 19.24
N SER A 379 -9.48 3.92 18.09
CA SER A 379 -8.39 4.48 17.29
C SER A 379 -8.46 4.04 15.84
N SER A 380 -8.17 4.98 14.95
CA SER A 380 -7.95 4.75 13.52
C SER A 380 -6.47 4.68 13.15
N VAL A 381 -5.54 4.74 14.13
CA VAL A 381 -4.09 4.78 13.86
C VAL A 381 -3.40 3.62 14.55
N TRP A 382 -2.68 2.83 13.75
CA TRP A 382 -1.90 1.69 14.22
C TRP A 382 -0.41 1.97 14.05
N ASN A 383 0.37 1.78 15.11
CA ASN A 383 1.81 1.74 15.04
C ASN A 383 2.30 0.29 14.91
N LEU A 384 3.01 0.00 13.81
CA LEU A 384 3.61 -1.30 13.52
C LEU A 384 5.13 -1.14 13.40
N SER A 385 5.83 -1.22 14.52
CA SER A 385 7.29 -1.07 14.60
C SER A 385 8.06 -2.39 14.50
N PHE A 386 7.56 -3.32 13.67
CA PHE A 386 8.15 -4.63 13.39
C PHE A 386 8.22 -4.90 11.89
N ASN A 387 9.14 -5.79 11.49
CA ASN A 387 9.27 -6.25 10.11
C ASN A 387 9.63 -7.74 10.07
N GLU A 388 9.38 -8.38 8.93
CA GLU A 388 10.00 -9.65 8.57
C GLU A 388 11.53 -9.47 8.45
N GLU A 389 12.29 -10.53 8.72
CA GLU A 389 13.76 -10.48 8.72
C GLU A 389 14.41 -10.18 7.36
N GLY A 390 13.71 -10.50 6.27
CA GLY A 390 14.22 -10.38 4.91
C GLY A 390 13.20 -9.71 3.99
N PRO A 391 13.65 -9.14 2.85
CA PRO A 391 12.74 -8.60 1.85
C PRO A 391 11.94 -9.73 1.18
N THR A 392 10.81 -9.37 0.57
CA THR A 392 10.10 -10.27 -0.35
C THR A 392 11.07 -10.74 -1.44
N PRO A 393 11.13 -12.04 -1.76
CA PRO A 393 12.13 -12.53 -2.72
C PRO A 393 12.02 -11.94 -4.12
N TYR A 394 10.81 -11.52 -4.53
CA TYR A 394 10.57 -10.83 -5.80
C TYR A 394 10.30 -9.35 -5.54
N ALA A 395 11.17 -8.49 -6.09
CA ALA A 395 11.11 -7.04 -5.83
C ALA A 395 9.84 -6.36 -6.37
N ASP A 396 9.16 -6.96 -7.34
CA ASP A 396 7.94 -6.41 -7.95
C ASP A 396 6.64 -6.89 -7.27
N ASP A 397 6.72 -7.91 -6.40
CA ASP A 397 5.55 -8.53 -5.76
C ASP A 397 5.31 -7.96 -4.37
N VAL A 398 4.04 -7.72 -4.06
CA VAL A 398 3.60 -7.34 -2.71
C VAL A 398 3.61 -8.58 -1.81
N SER A 399 4.13 -8.43 -0.61
CA SER A 399 4.16 -9.48 0.41
C SER A 399 2.77 -9.87 0.88
N LEU A 400 2.62 -11.12 1.31
CA LEU A 400 1.35 -11.61 1.86
C LEU A 400 0.97 -10.84 3.14
N LEU A 401 1.93 -10.57 4.03
CA LEU A 401 1.68 -9.80 5.25
C LEU A 401 1.25 -8.35 4.92
N GLY A 402 1.93 -7.67 4.00
CA GLY A 402 1.56 -6.32 3.56
C GLY A 402 0.18 -6.28 2.90
N HIS A 403 -0.17 -7.29 2.11
CA HIS A 403 -1.50 -7.43 1.53
C HIS A 403 -2.60 -7.67 2.59
N LYS A 404 -2.39 -8.61 3.52
CA LYS A 404 -3.38 -8.94 4.56
C LYS A 404 -3.60 -7.77 5.53
N ILE A 405 -2.54 -7.04 5.91
CA ILE A 405 -2.66 -5.79 6.68
C ILE A 405 -3.42 -4.74 5.89
N SER A 406 -3.17 -4.61 4.58
CA SER A 406 -3.94 -3.70 3.73
C SER A 406 -5.43 -4.05 3.73
N ASN A 407 -5.82 -5.33 3.66
CA ASN A 407 -7.22 -5.74 3.72
C ASN A 407 -7.87 -5.40 5.07
N ILE A 408 -7.18 -5.66 6.19
CA ILE A 408 -7.65 -5.28 7.54
C ILE A 408 -7.80 -3.76 7.64
N ALA A 409 -6.80 -3.01 7.19
CA ALA A 409 -6.80 -1.54 7.24
C ALA A 409 -7.99 -0.95 6.47
N ARG A 410 -8.25 -1.45 5.25
CA ARG A 410 -9.38 -1.02 4.42
C ARG A 410 -10.73 -1.45 5.02
N LYS A 411 -10.82 -2.64 5.61
CA LYS A 411 -12.05 -3.17 6.24
C LYS A 411 -12.49 -2.36 7.46
N TYR A 412 -11.55 -1.90 8.28
CA TYR A 412 -11.83 -1.23 9.55
C TYR A 412 -11.51 0.27 9.56
N ASN A 413 -11.18 0.87 8.40
CA ASN A 413 -10.78 2.28 8.28
C ASN A 413 -9.62 2.66 9.21
N ILE A 414 -8.58 1.83 9.21
CA ILE A 414 -7.36 2.04 9.99
C ILE A 414 -6.26 2.56 9.06
N LEU A 415 -5.43 3.47 9.57
CA LEU A 415 -4.18 3.92 8.97
C LEU A 415 -2.99 3.26 9.70
N PRO A 416 -2.37 2.21 9.13
CA PRO A 416 -1.13 1.67 9.67
C PRO A 416 0.04 2.60 9.39
N ILE A 417 0.86 2.84 10.41
CA ILE A 417 2.15 3.53 10.35
C ILE A 417 3.23 2.48 10.60
N ILE A 418 4.01 2.19 9.56
CA ILE A 418 4.91 1.02 9.52
C ILE A 418 6.35 1.49 9.40
N SER A 419 7.26 0.94 10.21
CA SER A 419 8.69 1.16 10.02
C SER A 419 9.18 0.49 8.72
N ILE A 420 10.05 1.16 7.96
CA ILE A 420 10.61 0.56 6.73
C ILE A 420 11.51 -0.67 7.01
N GLY A 421 12.01 -0.79 8.24
CA GLY A 421 12.91 -1.83 8.71
C GLY A 421 14.36 -1.38 8.76
N ASN A 422 15.21 -2.20 9.39
CA ASN A 422 16.63 -1.88 9.59
C ASN A 422 17.55 -2.86 8.85
N VAL A 423 18.71 -2.37 8.43
CA VAL A 423 19.78 -3.16 7.81
C VAL A 423 20.30 -4.23 8.77
N SER A 424 20.43 -5.44 8.26
CA SER A 424 20.89 -6.64 8.95
C SER A 424 21.52 -7.63 7.95
N PRO A 425 22.21 -8.69 8.42
CA PRO A 425 22.79 -9.69 7.52
C PRO A 425 21.76 -10.40 6.61
N SER A 426 20.50 -10.53 7.03
CA SER A 426 19.42 -11.18 6.26
C SER A 426 18.82 -10.30 5.16
N ASN A 427 19.14 -9.01 5.11
CA ASN A 427 18.64 -8.05 4.13
C ASN A 427 19.77 -7.15 3.58
N ALA A 428 20.95 -7.75 3.35
CA ALA A 428 22.17 -7.05 2.97
C ALA A 428 22.08 -6.18 1.69
N ASP A 429 21.07 -6.37 0.84
CA ASP A 429 20.81 -5.51 -0.33
C ASP A 429 20.16 -4.15 0.04
N GLY A 430 19.72 -4.01 1.29
CA GLY A 430 19.14 -2.80 1.87
C GLY A 430 17.70 -2.52 1.43
N LYS A 431 17.01 -3.49 0.81
CA LYS A 431 15.61 -3.32 0.41
C LYS A 431 14.69 -3.38 1.61
N LEU A 432 13.58 -2.64 1.53
CA LEU A 432 12.53 -2.68 2.55
C LEU A 432 12.05 -4.12 2.83
N CYS A 433 11.64 -4.37 4.07
CA CYS A 433 11.12 -5.66 4.50
C CYS A 433 9.62 -5.57 4.83
N PRO A 434 8.81 -6.60 4.52
CA PRO A 434 7.41 -6.65 4.89
C PRO A 434 7.18 -6.33 6.37
N PRO A 435 6.06 -5.67 6.75
CA PRO A 435 4.98 -5.20 5.89
C PRO A 435 5.18 -3.78 5.34
N ALA A 436 6.41 -3.29 5.21
CA ALA A 436 6.69 -1.93 4.72
C ALA A 436 6.20 -1.66 3.27
N ASP A 437 5.84 -2.72 2.54
CA ASP A 437 5.21 -2.69 1.22
C ASP A 437 3.66 -2.65 1.26
N CYS A 438 3.04 -2.55 2.45
CA CYS A 438 1.60 -2.38 2.58
C CYS A 438 1.12 -1.07 1.91
N GLU A 439 0.21 -1.20 0.95
CA GLU A 439 -0.32 -0.06 0.20
C GLU A 439 -1.09 0.93 1.07
N ALA A 440 -1.93 0.43 1.97
CA ALA A 440 -2.81 1.24 2.80
C ALA A 440 -2.05 1.98 3.92
N ALA A 441 -0.79 1.60 4.15
CA ALA A 441 0.03 2.13 5.23
C ALA A 441 0.83 3.37 4.83
N LEU A 442 1.17 4.21 5.82
CA LEU A 442 2.30 5.13 5.73
C LEU A 442 3.57 4.40 6.19
N THR A 443 4.51 4.19 5.28
CA THR A 443 5.81 3.61 5.61
C THR A 443 6.79 4.73 5.96
N VAL A 444 7.50 4.58 7.08
CA VAL A 444 8.37 5.61 7.66
C VAL A 444 9.80 5.11 7.76
N SER A 445 10.74 5.88 7.20
CA SER A 445 12.18 5.67 7.36
C SER A 445 12.83 6.62 8.35
N GLY A 446 14.10 6.36 8.66
CA GLY A 446 14.86 7.09 9.66
C GLY A 446 15.70 8.23 9.11
N ARG A 447 15.81 9.31 9.90
CA ARG A 447 16.69 10.46 9.69
C ARG A 447 17.59 10.68 10.89
N GLN A 448 18.75 11.24 10.63
CA GLN A 448 19.67 11.76 11.63
C GLN A 448 19.26 13.17 12.03
N ALA A 449 19.60 13.57 13.25
CA ALA A 449 19.39 14.93 13.72
C ALA A 449 20.64 15.79 13.51
N LYS A 450 20.45 17.01 13.01
CA LYS A 450 21.47 18.05 12.97
C LYS A 450 20.86 19.33 13.54
N ASP A 451 21.49 19.91 14.56
CA ASP A 451 20.96 21.10 15.26
C ASP A 451 19.49 20.96 15.70
N GLY A 452 19.10 19.73 16.09
CA GLY A 452 17.75 19.39 16.52
C GLY A 452 16.71 19.31 15.39
N VAL A 453 17.07 19.47 14.10
CA VAL A 453 16.18 19.25 12.94
C VAL A 453 16.49 17.93 12.23
N PRO A 454 15.51 17.31 11.53
CA PRO A 454 15.79 16.16 10.67
C PRO A 454 16.65 16.56 9.47
N ASP A 455 17.70 15.79 9.18
CA ASP A 455 18.68 16.09 8.13
C ASP A 455 18.86 14.87 7.20
N GLU A 456 20.03 14.24 7.22
CA GLU A 456 20.38 13.12 6.34
C GLU A 456 19.66 11.80 6.69
N PRO A 457 19.58 10.85 5.73
CA PRO A 457 19.07 9.50 6.00
C PRO A 457 19.83 8.79 7.11
N CYS A 458 19.12 7.97 7.87
CA CYS A 458 19.73 7.11 8.88
C CYS A 458 20.40 5.89 8.22
N ASN A 459 21.66 5.63 8.58
CA ASN A 459 22.46 4.56 7.98
C ASN A 459 21.92 3.15 8.25
N VAL A 460 21.12 2.97 9.30
CA VAL A 460 20.49 1.67 9.59
C VAL A 460 19.15 1.49 8.89
N SER A 461 18.60 2.52 8.24
CA SER A 461 17.30 2.44 7.58
C SER A 461 17.39 1.65 6.28
N LEU A 462 16.43 0.75 6.06
CA LEU A 462 16.18 0.19 4.73
C LEU A 462 15.60 1.27 3.79
N ARG A 463 15.58 0.97 2.49
CA ARG A 463 15.14 1.87 1.41
C ARG A 463 14.18 1.18 0.46
N GLY A 464 13.41 1.99 -0.26
CA GLY A 464 12.62 1.53 -1.39
C GLY A 464 13.43 1.37 -2.68
N PRO A 465 12.75 1.30 -3.85
CA PRO A 465 11.30 1.49 -4.04
C PRO A 465 10.47 0.34 -3.46
N GLY A 466 9.15 0.54 -3.40
CA GLY A 466 8.21 -0.54 -3.12
C GLY A 466 7.83 -1.31 -4.39
N PRO A 467 7.26 -2.52 -4.24
CA PRO A 467 6.81 -3.34 -5.37
C PRO A 467 5.70 -2.66 -6.17
N SER A 468 5.45 -3.15 -7.38
CA SER A 468 4.33 -2.71 -8.24
C SER A 468 4.26 -1.18 -8.46
N GLY A 469 5.43 -0.53 -8.55
CA GLY A 469 5.57 0.91 -8.77
C GLY A 469 5.29 1.79 -7.55
N MET A 470 5.12 1.22 -6.36
CA MET A 470 4.91 1.99 -5.14
C MET A 470 6.14 2.82 -4.76
N GLN A 471 5.90 4.06 -4.39
CA GLN A 471 6.92 4.97 -3.87
C GLN A 471 6.98 4.83 -2.35
N LYS A 472 7.87 3.94 -1.88
CA LYS A 472 8.16 3.68 -0.46
C LYS A 472 9.59 4.11 -0.12
N PRO A 473 9.88 4.55 1.12
CA PRO A 473 8.91 4.95 2.15
C PRO A 473 8.11 6.18 1.68
N GLU A 474 6.95 6.45 2.25
CA GLU A 474 6.27 7.72 1.98
C GLU A 474 6.85 8.88 2.80
N LEU A 475 7.26 8.61 4.04
CA LEU A 475 7.72 9.63 4.98
C LEU A 475 9.02 9.22 5.66
N SER A 476 9.69 10.18 6.29
CA SER A 476 10.86 9.94 7.12
C SER A 476 10.90 10.89 8.31
N TRP A 477 11.44 10.43 9.45
CA TRP A 477 11.63 11.28 10.62
C TRP A 477 12.76 10.78 11.52
N PHE A 478 12.97 11.36 12.71
CA PHE A 478 14.07 11.01 13.60
C PHE A 478 14.03 9.53 13.96
N SER A 479 15.21 8.90 13.94
CA SER A 479 15.34 7.46 14.22
C SER A 479 16.25 7.15 15.41
N GLU A 480 17.04 8.12 15.85
CA GLU A 480 17.78 8.07 17.10
C GLU A 480 17.00 8.86 18.14
N LEU A 481 16.34 8.17 19.05
CA LEU A 481 15.49 8.76 20.07
C LEU A 481 15.85 8.23 21.44
N ARG A 482 15.71 9.09 22.44
CA ARG A 482 15.63 8.70 23.84
C ARG A 482 14.24 8.14 24.14
N VAL A 483 14.20 7.04 24.90
CA VAL A 483 12.98 6.27 25.21
C VAL A 483 12.93 5.89 26.70
N ILE A 484 11.85 5.22 27.13
CA ILE A 484 11.66 4.79 28.53
C ILE A 484 12.88 4.11 29.14
N GLY A 485 13.22 4.51 30.37
CA GLY A 485 14.46 4.13 31.05
C GLY A 485 15.65 5.02 30.72
N GLY A 486 15.43 6.13 30.01
CA GLY A 486 16.45 7.14 29.72
C GLY A 486 17.42 6.77 28.60
N VAL A 487 17.20 5.63 27.94
CA VAL A 487 18.11 5.06 26.96
C VAL A 487 17.93 5.69 25.58
N THR A 488 19.03 5.87 24.84
CA THR A 488 18.97 6.28 23.43
C THR A 488 19.01 5.04 22.55
N GLU A 489 18.08 4.93 21.63
CA GLU A 489 17.99 3.82 20.68
C GLU A 489 17.92 4.37 19.25
N THR A 490 18.54 3.65 18.31
CA THR A 490 18.58 4.03 16.89
C THR A 490 17.92 2.96 16.03
N GLY A 491 16.92 3.35 15.24
CA GLY A 491 16.19 2.44 14.36
C GLY A 491 14.91 3.07 13.81
N THR A 492 14.45 2.56 12.66
CA THR A 492 13.21 3.02 12.02
C THR A 492 11.96 2.75 12.86
N SER A 493 12.02 1.75 13.76
CA SER A 493 11.03 1.48 14.80
C SER A 493 10.73 2.68 15.70
N TYR A 494 11.64 3.66 15.81
CA TYR A 494 11.46 4.88 16.60
C TYR A 494 10.96 6.07 15.77
N SER A 495 11.06 6.02 14.44
CA SER A 495 10.48 7.04 13.54
C SER A 495 8.98 6.85 13.34
N ALA A 496 8.54 5.59 13.19
CA ALA A 496 7.12 5.24 13.05
C ALA A 496 6.22 5.78 14.19
N PRO A 497 6.58 5.68 15.48
CA PRO A 497 5.74 6.19 16.57
C PRO A 497 5.58 7.71 16.56
N LEU A 498 6.60 8.49 16.14
CA LEU A 498 6.46 9.95 15.98
C LEU A 498 5.38 10.31 14.94
N VAL A 499 5.40 9.62 13.79
CA VAL A 499 4.38 9.79 12.75
C VAL A 499 3.01 9.27 13.23
N SER A 500 2.99 8.26 14.09
CA SER A 500 1.74 7.71 14.65
C SER A 500 1.03 8.72 15.54
N SER A 501 1.75 9.40 16.44
CA SER A 501 1.18 10.46 17.28
C SER A 501 0.67 11.62 16.43
N LEU A 502 1.46 12.05 15.43
CA LEU A 502 1.06 13.10 14.50
C LEU A 502 -0.20 12.73 13.70
N ALA A 503 -0.29 11.51 13.20
CA ALA A 503 -1.46 11.02 12.48
C ALA A 503 -2.69 10.94 13.39
N ALA A 504 -2.54 10.49 14.64
CA ALA A 504 -3.66 10.37 15.59
C ALA A 504 -4.26 11.74 15.93
N HIS A 505 -3.42 12.75 16.15
CA HIS A 505 -3.88 14.14 16.30
C HIS A 505 -4.49 14.68 15.01
N THR A 506 -3.94 14.36 13.84
CA THR A 506 -4.52 14.77 12.56
C THR A 506 -5.92 14.19 12.37
N PHE A 507 -6.14 12.92 12.71
CA PHE A 507 -7.46 12.28 12.70
C PHE A 507 -8.45 12.99 13.63
N GLN A 508 -8.02 13.29 14.85
CA GLN A 508 -8.86 13.97 15.82
C GLN A 508 -9.25 15.38 15.38
N LYS A 509 -8.32 16.11 14.75
CA LYS A 509 -8.54 17.51 14.37
C LYS A 509 -9.32 17.66 13.08
N LEU A 510 -9.17 16.76 12.12
CA LEU A 510 -9.89 16.83 10.85
C LEU A 510 -11.33 16.30 10.96
N LYS A 511 -12.28 17.07 10.45
CA LYS A 511 -13.66 16.64 10.24
C LYS A 511 -13.72 15.58 9.15
N ASN A 512 -14.52 14.52 9.37
CA ASN A 512 -14.69 13.41 8.41
C ASN A 512 -13.36 12.82 7.94
N ALA A 513 -12.39 12.73 8.85
CA ALA A 513 -11.09 12.15 8.57
C ALA A 513 -11.22 10.70 8.07
N THR A 514 -10.48 10.37 7.03
CA THR A 514 -10.29 8.99 6.55
C THR A 514 -8.80 8.67 6.53
N PRO A 515 -8.41 7.38 6.59
CA PRO A 515 -7.01 6.96 6.47
C PRO A 515 -6.29 7.59 5.26
N ASP A 516 -6.91 7.57 4.09
CA ASP A 516 -6.32 8.13 2.87
C ASP A 516 -6.24 9.66 2.90
N LEU A 517 -7.20 10.35 3.53
CA LEU A 517 -7.17 11.82 3.65
C LEU A 517 -6.04 12.27 4.59
N VAL A 518 -5.90 11.61 5.75
CA VAL A 518 -4.80 11.86 6.69
C VAL A 518 -3.47 11.52 6.03
N LYS A 519 -3.36 10.36 5.37
CA LYS A 519 -2.19 9.97 4.60
C LYS A 519 -1.83 11.01 3.52
N ALA A 520 -2.81 11.48 2.76
CA ALA A 520 -2.61 12.46 1.69
C ALA A 520 -2.14 13.81 2.25
N LEU A 521 -2.71 14.25 3.39
CA LEU A 521 -2.32 15.51 4.03
C LEU A 521 -0.90 15.44 4.55
N LEU A 522 -0.52 14.39 5.29
CA LEU A 522 0.84 14.23 5.80
C LEU A 522 1.88 14.22 4.67
N ILE A 523 1.62 13.48 3.58
CA ILE A 523 2.49 13.50 2.39
C ILE A 523 2.55 14.89 1.76
N ASN A 524 1.41 15.59 1.63
CA ASN A 524 1.36 16.93 1.04
C ASN A 524 2.17 17.97 1.84
N ARG A 525 2.22 17.83 3.18
CA ARG A 525 2.92 18.75 4.09
C ARG A 525 4.41 18.45 4.23
N SER A 526 4.93 17.43 3.55
CA SER A 526 6.34 17.06 3.59
C SER A 526 7.20 17.94 2.67
N GLU A 527 8.46 18.14 3.02
CA GLU A 527 9.30 19.20 2.45
C GLU A 527 10.05 18.80 1.17
N ILE A 528 10.23 17.51 0.89
CA ILE A 528 11.02 17.04 -0.26
C ILE A 528 10.16 17.07 -1.52
N GLU A 529 10.63 17.79 -2.55
CA GLU A 529 9.89 18.00 -3.80
C GLU A 529 9.68 16.72 -4.61
N ARG A 530 10.63 15.80 -4.56
CA ARG A 530 10.62 14.55 -5.32
C ARG A 530 10.82 13.39 -4.37
N HIS A 531 10.09 12.31 -4.62
CA HIS A 531 10.24 11.09 -3.84
C HIS A 531 11.69 10.60 -3.86
N ASP A 532 12.26 10.43 -2.68
CA ASP A 532 13.56 9.82 -2.46
C ASP A 532 13.37 8.40 -1.92
N THR A 533 14.15 7.43 -2.40
CA THR A 533 13.98 6.02 -1.98
C THR A 533 14.41 5.76 -0.53
N SER A 534 15.15 6.68 0.10
CA SER A 534 15.59 6.60 1.49
C SER A 534 14.75 7.49 2.40
N LEU A 535 14.30 8.66 1.94
CA LEU A 535 13.58 9.66 2.75
C LEU A 535 12.10 9.82 2.44
N GLY A 536 11.61 9.22 1.36
CA GLY A 536 10.25 9.42 0.88
C GLY A 536 10.02 10.86 0.42
N TYR A 537 8.92 11.46 0.85
CA TYR A 537 8.61 12.87 0.65
C TYR A 537 9.12 13.77 1.79
N GLY A 538 9.75 13.20 2.82
CA GLY A 538 10.34 13.93 3.94
C GLY A 538 9.55 13.82 5.24
N THR A 539 9.72 14.84 6.08
CA THR A 539 9.07 14.97 7.40
C THR A 539 7.77 15.76 7.24
N PRO A 540 6.61 15.24 7.68
CA PRO A 540 5.31 15.89 7.49
C PRO A 540 5.05 17.06 8.47
N TRP A 541 6.09 17.67 9.03
CA TRP A 541 5.99 18.70 10.08
C TRP A 541 7.17 19.67 10.06
N ASN A 542 6.91 20.92 10.43
CA ASN A 542 7.92 21.92 10.75
C ASN A 542 7.52 22.72 12.01
N GLN A 543 8.45 23.49 12.57
CA GLN A 543 8.23 24.20 13.84
C GLN A 543 7.13 25.26 13.82
N GLU A 544 6.75 25.73 12.63
CA GLU A 544 5.82 26.84 12.50
C GLU A 544 4.37 26.35 12.53
N HIS A 545 4.07 25.19 11.91
CA HIS A 545 2.69 24.75 11.73
C HIS A 545 2.52 23.23 11.77
N LEU A 546 1.44 22.79 12.44
CA LEU A 546 0.97 21.40 12.44
C LEU A 546 0.30 21.07 11.09
N PRO A 547 0.19 19.78 10.69
CA PRO A 547 -0.31 19.40 9.37
C PRO A 547 -1.71 19.93 9.01
N TRP A 548 -2.58 20.05 10.01
CA TRP A 548 -3.96 20.54 9.86
C TRP A 548 -4.09 22.07 9.92
N ILE A 549 -2.99 22.79 10.07
CA ILE A 549 -2.93 24.26 10.07
C ILE A 549 -2.09 24.70 8.87
N CYS A 550 -2.63 25.57 8.02
CA CYS A 550 -1.91 26.21 6.94
C CYS A 550 -0.84 27.15 7.51
N SER A 551 0.31 27.16 6.85
CA SER A 551 1.33 28.19 7.10
C SER A 551 0.88 29.52 6.51
N HIS A 552 1.37 30.64 7.04
CA HIS A 552 0.98 31.98 6.58
C HIS A 552 0.98 32.09 5.05
N ASP A 553 2.07 31.69 4.39
CA ASP A 553 2.22 31.74 2.92
C ASP A 553 1.53 30.59 2.14
N THR A 554 0.52 29.93 2.73
CA THR A 554 -0.13 28.75 2.12
C THR A 554 -1.64 28.72 2.34
N VAL A 555 -2.34 28.09 1.40
CA VAL A 555 -3.72 27.62 1.61
C VAL A 555 -3.86 26.19 1.12
N THR A 556 -4.56 25.36 1.89
CA THR A 556 -4.73 23.93 1.61
C THR A 556 -6.22 23.58 1.53
N LEU A 557 -6.64 22.96 0.42
CA LEU A 557 -7.94 22.34 0.23
C LEU A 557 -7.81 20.83 0.38
N ALA A 558 -8.68 20.20 1.17
CA ALA A 558 -8.71 18.76 1.39
C ALA A 558 -10.14 18.22 1.23
N TRP A 559 -10.32 17.12 0.51
CA TRP A 559 -11.64 16.49 0.35
C TRP A 559 -11.54 15.03 -0.07
N THR A 560 -12.64 14.30 0.09
CA THR A 560 -12.81 12.94 -0.43
C THR A 560 -13.92 12.92 -1.47
N SER A 561 -13.85 12.00 -2.43
CA SER A 561 -14.89 11.81 -3.43
C SER A 561 -14.93 10.36 -3.91
N LYS A 562 -16.09 9.92 -4.39
CA LYS A 562 -16.27 8.60 -5.01
C LYS A 562 -16.31 8.76 -6.53
N LEU A 563 -15.37 8.12 -7.22
CA LEU A 563 -15.23 8.25 -8.67
C LEU A 563 -15.62 6.95 -9.37
N LYS A 564 -16.49 7.05 -10.36
CA LYS A 564 -16.81 5.94 -11.26
C LYS A 564 -15.78 5.82 -12.38
N ALA A 565 -15.27 4.61 -12.63
CA ALA A 565 -14.42 4.31 -13.79
C ALA A 565 -15.20 4.48 -15.12
N GLY A 566 -14.50 4.88 -16.18
CA GLY A 566 -15.11 5.21 -17.48
C GLY A 566 -15.60 6.65 -17.63
N PHE A 567 -15.39 7.48 -16.60
CA PHE A 567 -15.66 8.91 -16.64
C PHE A 567 -14.38 9.70 -16.32
N ALA A 568 -14.27 10.86 -16.95
CA ALA A 568 -13.39 11.93 -16.52
C ALA A 568 -14.16 12.82 -15.55
N HIS A 569 -13.61 13.04 -14.35
CA HIS A 569 -14.23 13.83 -13.30
C HIS A 569 -13.55 15.19 -13.22
N TYR A 570 -14.35 16.26 -13.15
CA TYR A 570 -13.86 17.64 -13.15
C TYR A 570 -14.46 18.44 -12.00
N TRP A 571 -13.60 18.99 -11.13
CA TRP A 571 -13.97 20.09 -10.24
C TRP A 571 -13.61 21.38 -10.95
N ARG A 572 -14.62 22.06 -11.48
CA ARG A 572 -14.44 23.30 -12.25
C ARG A 572 -14.38 24.50 -11.32
N ASP A 573 -13.85 25.58 -11.87
CA ASP A 573 -13.86 26.90 -11.23
C ASP A 573 -13.21 26.83 -9.83
N ILE A 574 -12.06 26.15 -9.76
CA ILE A 574 -11.18 26.19 -8.59
C ILE A 574 -10.45 27.53 -8.65
N PRO A 575 -10.65 28.44 -7.69
CA PRO A 575 -10.01 29.74 -7.75
C PRO A 575 -8.49 29.58 -7.60
N ILE A 576 -7.78 30.40 -8.35
CA ILE A 576 -6.36 30.64 -8.12
C ILE A 576 -6.31 31.93 -7.28
N PRO A 577 -5.71 31.92 -6.08
CA PRO A 577 -5.61 33.14 -5.26
C PRO A 577 -5.05 34.31 -6.07
N GLU A 578 -5.67 35.49 -5.93
CA GLU A 578 -5.30 36.69 -6.70
C GLU A 578 -3.82 37.02 -6.54
N ASP A 579 -3.27 36.82 -5.34
CA ASP A 579 -1.86 37.05 -5.04
C ASP A 579 -0.92 36.17 -5.85
N MET A 580 -1.37 35.05 -6.43
CA MET A 580 -0.53 34.20 -7.29
C MET A 580 -0.45 34.70 -8.73
N LEU A 581 -1.26 35.69 -9.13
CA LEU A 581 -1.36 36.21 -10.49
C LEU A 581 -0.71 37.60 -10.60
N ASP A 582 0.04 37.83 -11.69
CA ASP A 582 0.47 39.18 -12.08
C ASP A 582 -0.64 39.92 -12.87
N GLU A 583 -0.43 41.21 -13.17
CA GLU A 583 -1.36 42.03 -13.97
C GLU A 583 -1.68 41.47 -15.37
N ASN A 584 -0.91 40.48 -15.83
CA ASN A 584 -1.02 39.82 -17.12
C ASN A 584 -1.43 38.34 -16.98
N ASN A 585 -2.03 37.95 -15.84
CA ASN A 585 -2.50 36.61 -15.50
C ASN A 585 -1.42 35.51 -15.59
N LYS A 586 -0.17 35.85 -15.30
CA LYS A 586 0.91 34.87 -15.15
C LYS A 586 0.94 34.35 -13.72
N LEU A 587 0.89 33.03 -13.58
CA LEU A 587 1.04 32.38 -12.29
C LEU A 587 2.47 32.53 -11.74
N SER A 588 2.56 32.67 -10.42
CA SER A 588 3.78 32.66 -9.62
C SER A 588 3.53 31.88 -8.32
N GLY A 589 4.59 31.40 -7.67
CA GLY A 589 4.49 30.54 -6.50
C GLY A 589 4.54 29.05 -6.87
N GLU A 590 3.91 28.21 -6.05
CA GLU A 590 3.98 26.76 -6.13
C GLU A 590 2.60 26.13 -5.87
N ALA A 591 2.34 25.00 -6.53
CA ALA A 591 1.22 24.12 -6.20
C ALA A 591 1.72 22.72 -5.84
N ILE A 592 1.12 22.15 -4.79
CA ILE A 592 1.39 20.81 -4.30
C ILE A 592 0.07 20.04 -4.32
N PHE A 593 0.00 18.95 -5.07
CA PHE A 593 -1.21 18.16 -5.22
C PHE A 593 -0.94 16.70 -4.88
N THR A 594 -1.61 16.22 -3.81
CA THR A 594 -1.61 14.82 -3.40
C THR A 594 -3.01 14.24 -3.62
N ALA A 595 -3.12 13.10 -4.29
CA ALA A 595 -4.35 12.33 -4.37
C ALA A 595 -4.08 10.84 -4.12
N ILE A 596 -4.93 10.17 -3.36
CA ILE A 596 -4.77 8.75 -3.00
C ILE A 596 -6.05 8.03 -3.35
N LEU A 597 -5.94 7.02 -4.22
CA LEU A 597 -7.02 6.12 -4.59
C LEU A 597 -7.08 4.95 -3.62
N ASN A 598 -8.27 4.57 -3.16
CA ASN A 598 -8.53 3.25 -2.60
C ASN A 598 -8.66 2.24 -3.76
N PRO A 599 -7.61 1.46 -4.07
CA PRO A 599 -7.53 0.73 -5.32
C PRO A 599 -8.21 -0.64 -5.22
N LYS A 600 -8.74 -1.14 -6.34
CA LYS A 600 -9.02 -2.57 -6.51
C LYS A 600 -7.68 -3.31 -6.67
N LYS A 601 -7.47 -4.35 -5.86
CA LYS A 601 -6.21 -5.11 -5.76
C LYS A 601 -6.44 -6.58 -6.10
N SER A 602 -5.42 -7.23 -6.64
CA SER A 602 -5.37 -8.66 -6.95
C SER A 602 -5.03 -9.48 -5.71
N GLU A 603 -5.68 -10.64 -5.56
CA GLU A 603 -5.47 -11.61 -4.47
C GLU A 603 -4.28 -12.56 -4.77
N GLU A 604 -3.81 -12.59 -6.01
CA GLU A 604 -2.71 -13.43 -6.49
C GLU A 604 -1.32 -12.87 -6.21
N LEU A 605 -1.26 -11.61 -5.76
CA LEU A 605 -0.04 -10.93 -5.28
C LEU A 605 1.14 -10.88 -6.25
N GLY A 606 0.86 -10.73 -7.56
CA GLY A 606 1.90 -10.54 -8.58
C GLY A 606 2.16 -9.07 -8.93
N ARG A 607 3.09 -8.85 -9.88
CA ARG A 607 3.42 -7.56 -10.51
C ARG A 607 2.23 -6.66 -10.89
N HIS A 608 1.08 -7.24 -11.23
CA HIS A 608 -0.15 -6.49 -11.51
C HIS A 608 -1.07 -6.32 -10.28
N TYR A 609 -0.47 -6.10 -9.11
CA TYR A 609 -1.18 -6.03 -7.84
C TYR A 609 -2.33 -5.02 -7.86
N PHE A 610 -2.10 -3.80 -8.35
CA PHE A 610 -3.16 -2.81 -8.54
C PHE A 610 -3.90 -3.05 -9.85
N SER A 611 -5.20 -3.33 -9.77
CA SER A 611 -6.08 -3.44 -10.94
C SER A 611 -6.72 -2.11 -11.32
N THR A 612 -6.63 -1.09 -10.47
CA THR A 612 -7.11 0.26 -10.78
C THR A 612 -6.04 1.29 -10.45
N ARG A 613 -5.90 2.31 -11.31
CA ARG A 613 -5.02 3.45 -11.08
C ARG A 613 -5.75 4.77 -11.24
N LEU A 614 -5.27 5.79 -10.54
CA LEU A 614 -5.75 7.15 -10.65
C LEU A 614 -4.83 7.98 -11.54
N GLU A 615 -5.40 8.78 -12.42
CA GLU A 615 -4.74 9.90 -13.08
C GLU A 615 -5.34 11.20 -12.56
N VAL A 616 -4.49 12.14 -12.16
CA VAL A 616 -4.91 13.47 -11.71
C VAL A 616 -4.10 14.56 -12.38
N ALA A 617 -4.72 15.74 -12.52
CA ALA A 617 -4.04 16.97 -12.94
C ALA A 617 -4.77 18.21 -12.42
N LEU A 618 -4.00 19.23 -12.03
CA LEU A 618 -4.49 20.61 -11.95
C LEU A 618 -4.34 21.24 -13.34
N GLN A 619 -5.43 21.74 -13.92
CA GLN A 619 -5.48 22.25 -15.30
C GLN A 619 -6.03 23.67 -15.34
N ALA A 620 -5.63 24.46 -16.33
CA ALA A 620 -6.32 25.70 -16.70
C ALA A 620 -6.21 25.96 -18.20
N GLU A 621 -7.03 26.85 -18.73
CA GLU A 621 -6.92 27.30 -20.11
C GLU A 621 -5.81 28.35 -20.23
N THR A 622 -4.91 28.19 -21.20
CA THR A 622 -3.87 29.18 -21.49
C THR A 622 -4.45 30.38 -22.24
N ALA A 623 -3.69 31.46 -22.34
CA ALA A 623 -4.04 32.61 -23.18
C ALA A 623 -4.35 32.23 -24.65
N SER A 624 -3.78 31.13 -25.17
CA SER A 624 -4.03 30.62 -26.53
C SER A 624 -5.31 29.78 -26.65
N GLY A 625 -6.06 29.59 -25.57
CA GLY A 625 -7.27 28.77 -25.56
C GLY A 625 -7.05 27.26 -25.42
N ARG A 626 -5.84 26.82 -25.08
CA ARG A 626 -5.51 25.40 -24.91
C ARG A 626 -5.58 25.04 -23.42
N ILE A 627 -6.16 23.89 -23.08
CA ILE A 627 -6.02 23.35 -21.72
C ILE A 627 -4.59 22.87 -21.49
N ASP A 628 -3.96 23.36 -20.43
CA ASP A 628 -2.62 22.96 -20.01
C ASP A 628 -2.65 22.45 -18.55
N ASN A 629 -1.77 21.51 -18.25
CA ASN A 629 -1.58 21.05 -16.87
C ASN A 629 -0.68 22.07 -16.16
N LEU A 630 -1.16 22.64 -15.06
CA LEU A 630 -0.41 23.65 -14.29
C LEU A 630 0.76 23.02 -13.54
N ILE A 631 0.53 21.83 -12.99
CA ILE A 631 1.59 21.02 -12.37
C ILE A 631 2.25 20.17 -13.45
N LYS A 632 3.52 20.47 -13.74
CA LYS A 632 4.26 19.79 -14.80
C LYS A 632 4.79 18.46 -14.29
N LYS A 633 4.49 17.38 -15.03
CA LYS A 633 5.11 16.08 -14.79
C LYS A 633 6.60 16.16 -15.12
N GLU A 634 7.42 15.68 -14.20
CA GLU A 634 8.84 15.52 -14.42
C GLU A 634 9.13 14.59 -15.61
N PRO A 635 10.14 14.89 -16.44
CA PRO A 635 10.59 13.98 -17.49
C PRO A 635 11.24 12.72 -16.86
N ALA A 636 10.57 11.57 -16.93
CA ALA A 636 11.09 10.28 -16.48
C ALA A 636 12.18 9.70 -17.41
N LYS A 637 13.09 10.52 -17.95
CA LYS A 637 14.01 10.10 -19.03
C LYS A 637 14.97 8.96 -18.64
N HIS A 638 15.31 8.87 -17.36
CA HIS A 638 16.24 7.86 -16.82
C HIS A 638 15.58 6.50 -16.56
N LEU A 639 14.25 6.45 -16.51
CA LEU A 639 13.50 5.21 -16.26
C LEU A 639 13.28 4.42 -17.55
N SER A 640 13.36 3.10 -17.45
CA SER A 640 12.92 2.16 -18.48
C SER A 640 11.42 2.34 -18.80
N ASN A 641 10.97 1.80 -19.93
CA ASN A 641 9.55 1.84 -20.27
C ASN A 641 8.70 1.05 -19.28
N LYS A 642 9.24 -0.05 -18.74
CA LYS A 642 8.63 -0.83 -17.66
C LYS A 642 8.41 0.01 -16.41
N GLU A 643 9.46 0.64 -15.87
CA GLU A 643 9.36 1.45 -14.66
C GLU A 643 8.40 2.64 -14.82
N LYS A 644 8.41 3.29 -16.00
CA LYS A 644 7.44 4.35 -16.33
C LYS A 644 6.00 3.86 -16.31
N GLU A 645 5.75 2.64 -16.78
CA GLU A 645 4.43 2.05 -16.75
C GLU A 645 4.05 1.68 -15.31
N ASP A 646 4.92 1.01 -14.57
CA ASP A 646 4.68 0.58 -13.19
C ASP A 646 4.41 1.77 -12.26
N LEU A 647 5.13 2.90 -12.40
CA LEU A 647 4.85 4.13 -11.65
C LEU A 647 3.43 4.68 -11.91
N LYS A 648 2.82 4.41 -13.07
CA LYS A 648 1.41 4.77 -13.29
C LYS A 648 0.48 3.91 -12.43
N TRP A 649 0.92 2.85 -11.79
CA TRP A 649 0.05 2.03 -10.96
C TRP A 649 0.16 2.37 -9.47
N ASN A 650 1.08 3.25 -9.06
CA ASN A 650 1.08 3.82 -7.70
C ASN A 650 -0.26 4.50 -7.38
N PRO A 651 -1.00 4.05 -6.35
CA PRO A 651 -2.26 4.68 -5.93
C PRO A 651 -2.05 6.08 -5.34
N VAL A 652 -0.84 6.37 -4.82
CA VAL A 652 -0.45 7.69 -4.34
C VAL A 652 0.03 8.55 -5.50
N ARG A 653 -0.66 9.67 -5.74
CA ARG A 653 -0.31 10.70 -6.71
C ARG A 653 0.12 11.96 -6.00
N HIS A 654 1.42 12.11 -5.78
CA HIS A 654 1.99 13.35 -5.28
C HIS A 654 2.72 14.09 -6.39
N GLN A 655 2.42 15.37 -6.56
CA GLN A 655 3.06 16.24 -7.54
C GLN A 655 3.27 17.63 -6.94
N ARG A 656 4.46 18.19 -7.14
CA ARG A 656 4.83 19.52 -6.69
C ARG A 656 5.52 20.25 -7.84
N SER A 657 5.17 21.51 -8.06
CA SER A 657 5.89 22.33 -9.06
C SER A 657 5.67 23.82 -8.86
N ARG A 658 6.69 24.60 -9.24
CA ARG A 658 6.57 26.04 -9.41
C ARG A 658 5.67 26.40 -10.58
N LEU A 659 4.77 27.35 -10.35
CA LEU A 659 3.86 27.85 -11.35
C LEU A 659 4.49 29.02 -12.12
N SER A 660 4.29 29.02 -13.44
CA SER A 660 4.85 30.04 -14.33
C SER A 660 4.02 30.29 -15.59
N THR A 661 2.89 29.61 -15.73
CA THR A 661 2.06 29.60 -16.94
C THR A 661 1.10 30.79 -16.93
N ARG A 662 0.89 31.42 -18.10
CA ARG A 662 -0.18 32.41 -18.30
C ARG A 662 -1.50 31.70 -18.55
N ILE A 663 -2.50 31.99 -17.73
CA ILE A 663 -3.81 31.34 -17.79
C ILE A 663 -4.92 32.36 -18.07
N LYS A 664 -6.07 31.88 -18.53
CA LYS A 664 -7.31 32.64 -18.48
C LYS A 664 -7.87 32.56 -17.05
N PRO A 665 -8.32 33.68 -16.46
CA PRO A 665 -8.98 33.68 -15.15
C PRO A 665 -10.14 32.69 -15.10
N ASP A 666 -10.42 32.14 -13.92
CA ASP A 666 -11.56 31.27 -13.62
C ASP A 666 -11.66 29.98 -14.43
N THR A 667 -10.59 29.60 -15.16
CA THR A 667 -10.57 28.36 -15.96
C THR A 667 -9.89 27.19 -15.25
N ALA A 668 -9.36 27.42 -14.04
CA ALA A 668 -8.65 26.41 -13.29
C ALA A 668 -9.60 25.32 -12.80
N ARG A 669 -9.15 24.07 -12.92
CA ARG A 669 -9.94 22.88 -12.59
C ARG A 669 -9.06 21.72 -12.16
N VAL A 670 -9.57 20.88 -11.28
CA VAL A 670 -8.99 19.56 -10.99
C VAL A 670 -9.62 18.54 -11.92
N TYR A 671 -8.78 17.74 -12.57
CA TYR A 671 -9.17 16.57 -13.36
C TYR A 671 -8.76 15.29 -12.64
N ALA A 672 -9.65 14.31 -12.59
CA ALA A 672 -9.35 12.96 -12.13
C ALA A 672 -9.98 11.90 -13.05
N ARG A 673 -9.29 10.78 -13.24
CA ARG A 673 -9.82 9.63 -13.98
C ARG A 673 -9.25 8.32 -13.44
N ILE A 674 -10.13 7.34 -13.27
CA ILE A 674 -9.76 5.97 -12.94
C ILE A 674 -9.59 5.17 -14.22
N TYR A 675 -8.48 4.43 -14.28
CA TYR A 675 -8.22 3.41 -15.29
C TYR A 675 -8.17 2.05 -14.62
N ALA A 676 -8.61 1.02 -15.34
CA ALA A 676 -8.61 -0.35 -14.87
C ALA A 676 -7.75 -1.27 -15.76
N ARG A 677 -7.23 -2.36 -15.19
CA ARG A 677 -6.61 -3.49 -15.88
C ARG A 677 -7.06 -4.80 -15.26
N ASP A 678 -6.83 -5.88 -15.98
CA ASP A 678 -6.99 -7.25 -15.49
C ASP A 678 -8.35 -7.54 -14.84
N LEU A 679 -9.42 -6.95 -15.37
CA LEU A 679 -10.78 -7.07 -14.85
C LEU A 679 -11.35 -8.50 -14.89
N TYR A 680 -10.79 -9.35 -15.76
CA TYR A 680 -11.10 -10.78 -15.82
C TYR A 680 -10.86 -11.48 -14.47
N GLN A 681 -10.01 -10.93 -13.61
CA GLN A 681 -9.78 -11.43 -12.26
C GLN A 681 -11.03 -11.37 -11.38
N TYR A 682 -11.94 -10.46 -11.68
CA TYR A 682 -13.13 -10.20 -10.87
C TYR A 682 -14.42 -10.56 -11.61
N ASP A 683 -14.32 -11.37 -12.67
CA ASP A 683 -15.42 -11.69 -13.58
C ASP A 683 -16.09 -10.43 -14.19
N MET A 684 -15.30 -9.36 -14.38
CA MET A 684 -15.75 -8.10 -14.95
C MET A 684 -15.30 -7.98 -16.41
N GLY A 685 -16.24 -7.62 -17.30
CA GLY A 685 -15.99 -7.49 -18.74
C GLY A 685 -15.65 -6.07 -19.17
N SER A 686 -15.98 -5.07 -18.35
CA SER A 686 -15.82 -3.66 -18.65
C SER A 686 -15.46 -2.85 -17.41
N HIS A 687 -14.75 -1.74 -17.60
CA HIS A 687 -14.47 -0.79 -16.52
C HIS A 687 -15.74 -0.13 -15.97
N HIS A 688 -16.87 -0.21 -16.68
CA HIS A 688 -18.17 0.23 -16.17
C HIS A 688 -18.73 -0.69 -15.07
N ASP A 689 -18.25 -1.94 -15.01
CA ASP A 689 -18.68 -2.94 -14.02
C ASP A 689 -18.04 -2.68 -12.64
N LEU A 690 -16.97 -1.88 -12.57
CA LEU A 690 -16.34 -1.47 -11.32
C LEU A 690 -17.24 -0.51 -10.54
N ASP A 691 -17.44 -0.75 -9.25
CA ASP A 691 -18.07 0.20 -8.35
C ASP A 691 -17.32 1.53 -8.28
N GLU A 692 -17.97 2.56 -7.73
CA GLU A 692 -17.28 3.81 -7.45
C GLU A 692 -16.18 3.58 -6.41
N GLN A 693 -15.03 4.21 -6.65
CA GLN A 693 -13.87 4.09 -5.76
C GLN A 693 -13.61 5.40 -5.06
N GLU A 694 -13.35 5.32 -3.76
CA GLU A 694 -12.99 6.47 -2.95
C GLU A 694 -11.61 7.01 -3.31
N VAL A 695 -11.50 8.33 -3.38
CA VAL A 695 -10.26 9.06 -3.60
C VAL A 695 -10.18 10.22 -2.62
N ALA A 696 -9.07 10.34 -1.91
CA ALA A 696 -8.73 11.52 -1.12
C ALA A 696 -7.87 12.49 -1.94
N PHE A 697 -8.11 13.78 -1.78
CA PHE A 697 -7.42 14.87 -2.47
C PHE A 697 -6.95 15.92 -1.47
N VAL A 698 -5.72 16.40 -1.66
CA VAL A 698 -5.14 17.54 -0.93
C VAL A 698 -4.40 18.43 -1.93
N LEU A 699 -4.88 19.67 -2.10
CA LEU A 699 -4.32 20.68 -2.99
C LEU A 699 -3.85 21.88 -2.17
N THR A 700 -2.56 22.19 -2.23
CA THR A 700 -1.96 23.32 -1.54
C THR A 700 -1.40 24.30 -2.55
N PHE A 701 -1.72 25.58 -2.34
CA PHE A 701 -1.05 26.70 -3.00
C PHE A 701 -0.10 27.37 -2.03
N LYS A 702 1.09 27.73 -2.51
CA LYS A 702 2.14 28.39 -1.73
C LYS A 702 2.75 29.57 -2.48
N LYS A 703 2.90 30.71 -1.83
CA LYS A 703 3.65 31.86 -2.36
C LYS A 703 4.35 32.59 -1.22
N GLU A 704 5.69 32.56 -1.23
CA GLU A 704 6.50 33.23 -0.22
C GLU A 704 6.21 34.73 -0.16
N GLY A 705 6.05 35.25 1.06
CA GLY A 705 5.77 36.67 1.33
C GLY A 705 4.34 37.10 1.04
N ALA A 706 3.41 36.18 0.78
CA ALA A 706 2.00 36.51 0.63
C ALA A 706 1.29 36.71 1.98
N GLY A 707 1.85 36.15 3.07
CA GLY A 707 1.17 36.06 4.35
C GLY A 707 -0.20 35.40 4.20
N ASP A 708 -1.12 35.72 5.10
CA ASP A 708 -2.46 35.12 5.15
C ASP A 708 -3.37 35.48 3.96
N ALA A 709 -2.90 36.32 3.02
CA ALA A 709 -3.68 36.74 1.85
C ALA A 709 -4.12 35.56 0.97
N LEU A 710 -3.28 34.52 0.81
CA LEU A 710 -3.66 33.32 0.05
C LEU A 710 -4.84 32.59 0.68
N PHE A 711 -4.84 32.48 2.00
CA PHE A 711 -5.90 31.84 2.76
C PHE A 711 -7.19 32.66 2.65
N ASN A 712 -7.11 33.95 2.96
CA ASN A 712 -8.25 34.86 2.98
C ASN A 712 -8.90 35.00 1.59
N SER A 713 -8.11 35.10 0.51
CA SER A 713 -8.64 35.12 -0.86
C SER A 713 -9.36 33.83 -1.20
N MET A 714 -8.78 32.67 -0.88
CA MET A 714 -9.39 31.37 -1.18
C MET A 714 -10.73 31.18 -0.44
N VAL A 715 -10.80 31.54 0.84
CA VAL A 715 -12.03 31.48 1.63
C VAL A 715 -13.09 32.42 1.04
N LYS A 716 -12.71 33.65 0.71
CA LYS A 716 -13.58 34.65 0.08
C LYS A 716 -14.15 34.15 -1.26
N ASP A 717 -13.29 33.59 -2.12
CA ASP A 717 -13.65 33.21 -3.49
C ASP A 717 -14.50 31.94 -3.54
N LEU A 718 -14.23 30.97 -2.65
CA LEU A 718 -15.03 29.75 -2.55
C LEU A 718 -16.31 29.93 -1.73
N GLY A 719 -16.34 30.85 -0.76
CA GLY A 719 -17.51 31.14 0.05
C GLY A 719 -18.12 29.87 0.66
N ASN A 720 -19.36 29.54 0.27
CA ASN A 720 -20.08 28.37 0.79
C ASN A 720 -19.56 27.02 0.25
N ASP A 721 -18.63 27.03 -0.71
CA ASP A 721 -18.03 25.83 -1.29
C ASP A 721 -16.84 25.30 -0.47
N VAL A 722 -16.53 25.95 0.65
CA VAL A 722 -15.55 25.49 1.64
C VAL A 722 -16.07 25.61 3.06
N GLU A 723 -15.53 24.79 3.94
CA GLU A 723 -15.63 24.98 5.38
C GLU A 723 -14.27 24.73 6.04
N TYR A 724 -14.08 25.15 7.29
CA TYR A 724 -12.89 24.76 8.04
C TYR A 724 -12.92 23.25 8.30
N SER A 725 -11.87 22.58 7.83
CA SER A 725 -11.68 21.13 7.99
C SER A 725 -11.32 20.76 9.43
N VAL A 726 -10.94 21.75 10.26
CA VAL A 726 -10.57 21.54 11.66
C VAL A 726 -11.72 21.94 12.59
N GLU A 727 -11.94 21.17 13.65
CA GLU A 727 -12.79 21.61 14.77
C GLU A 727 -12.08 22.74 15.53
N VAL A 728 -12.65 23.94 15.49
CA VAL A 728 -12.10 25.11 16.17
C VAL A 728 -12.78 25.24 17.54
N ASP A 729 -11.99 25.19 18.61
CA ASP A 729 -12.48 25.47 19.96
C ASP A 729 -13.02 26.91 20.04
N GLN A 730 -14.12 27.11 20.77
CA GLN A 730 -14.87 28.37 20.86
C GLN A 730 -14.07 29.59 21.36
N ASN A 731 -12.81 29.40 21.77
CA ASN A 731 -11.91 30.43 22.30
C ASN A 731 -10.84 30.92 21.30
N ILE A 732 -10.89 30.50 20.03
CA ILE A 732 -9.90 30.87 19.00
C ILE A 732 -10.56 31.78 17.95
N GLU A 733 -9.99 32.96 17.72
CA GLU A 733 -10.35 33.83 16.59
C GLU A 733 -9.70 33.28 15.30
N ILE A 734 -10.54 33.05 14.28
CA ILE A 734 -10.12 32.62 12.96
C ILE A 734 -9.97 33.88 12.09
N ASP A 735 -8.98 33.94 11.20
CA ASP A 735 -8.88 35.07 10.26
C ASP A 735 -10.10 35.03 9.34
N SER A 736 -10.90 36.09 9.40
CA SER A 736 -12.18 36.22 8.69
C SER A 736 -12.05 37.03 7.42
#